data_AF-A0A6I2TYA0-F1
#
_entry.id   AF-A0A6I2TYA0-F1
#
_cell.length_a   1.000
_cell.length_b   1.000
_cell.length_c   1.000
_cell.angle_alpha   90.00
_cell.angle_beta   90.00
_cell.angle_gamma   90.00
#
_symmetry.space_group_name_H-M   'P 1'
#
loop_
_entity.id
_entity.type
_entity.pdbx_description
1 polymer ?
#
loop_
_entity_poly.entity_id
_entity_poly.type
_entity_poly.pdbx_seq_one_letter_code
_entity_poly.pdbx_strand_id
1 'polypeptide(L)'
;MEYINKCQSTIIRWSDAIVELGFENKGFIYFESLLRYLNGMAYISTDALLPTGIEIYTTDNSEEVILENVEPDSKDYQDKVAFDEAIEIRNLRLCVMDVLTTKIHSKQEFQELIGSYFSLKNSEDFRTLLSNYYEESDPIWDALRATAIKKAEKQLQDNPEQWAIYNENSNENVNVEAGPGSGKTHVLTLKCAKLIFHQHVNPKNILVLAYNRAVVVELKSRLAKLFASLGLSRSASQLHVYTFHSLAKRVCGDTALSGHEMNEWERILLRTIKNKPNDVRAAMPDLQYVFIDEFQDITQTRLNAMFGLKEIYNDLTFFTIGDKDQSIYGFEKEESMDPNYYYEQLYKTLSPKKMTMSTNYRSYPKILKEASRYLPATSHVPVPCKKNIENEPQSEYVYIYQDSREWSNDFGGYVQWLKEQGITDLAVFFRTNNEVYHGYSLIKALNLPGIRIRIQGASVCELYRMREIYAVLKLLDSNRNKRLKLEGNQTEFSLKKTISSWINKFPNWDSFYMDFAFVLILDYLDYASTDEESHTYGDLADGIRETLKEDNPQLYKLYDDKRFQNRRILLDQQLNVVLTTMHKVKGLEFDAVIITPSVTSLPFNPTEDIDESTPLSSNDIEQIEEEKRLLYVAYTRARKYLFVYKGNREKAVENMRRFTSLEDQWGIRERKVGLDNYNIGFNAGYNFNGNKAIAYNVRKNDPVEIRRYRGMNRNGQQFTTYNIIHNGSIVGQLSRRSSIAHHMEADDIELLTGFFVSDVFYWTYDDTLVADKHAEEETGRNPNYASGWSQDAQKQGYIFIVNIAGYGK
;
A
#
# COMPACT_ATOMS: atom_id res chain seq x y z
N MET A 1 15.96 12.10 -41.48
CA MET A 1 16.49 10.78 -41.07
C MET A 1 18.00 10.74 -41.13
N GLU A 2 18.66 10.99 -42.27
CA GLU A 2 20.15 11.08 -42.32
C GLU A 2 20.72 12.12 -41.35
N TYR A 3 20.10 13.30 -41.24
CA TYR A 3 20.48 14.32 -40.27
C TYR A 3 20.39 13.84 -38.81
N ILE A 4 19.27 13.21 -38.44
CA ILE A 4 19.05 12.63 -37.10
C ILE A 4 20.09 11.54 -36.81
N ASN A 5 20.41 10.70 -37.79
CA ASN A 5 21.46 9.68 -37.68
C ASN A 5 22.88 10.26 -37.60
N LYS A 6 23.08 11.51 -38.04
CA LYS A 6 24.36 12.22 -37.94
C LYS A 6 24.56 12.84 -36.55
N CYS A 7 23.47 13.14 -35.83
CA CYS A 7 23.44 13.72 -34.48
C CYS A 7 23.51 12.68 -33.35
N GLN A 8 24.07 11.49 -33.59
CA GLN A 8 24.01 10.30 -32.72
C GLN A 8 24.51 10.44 -31.25
N SER A 9 24.94 11.62 -30.82
CA SER A 9 25.36 11.89 -29.44
C SER A 9 25.06 13.30 -28.92
N THR A 10 24.23 14.09 -29.60
CA THR A 10 23.94 15.49 -29.19
C THR A 10 22.46 15.85 -29.32
N ILE A 11 22.03 16.76 -28.43
CA ILE A 11 20.70 17.38 -28.45
C ILE A 11 20.44 17.96 -29.84
N ILE A 12 19.40 17.48 -30.52
CA ILE A 12 18.96 18.03 -31.79
C ILE A 12 18.29 19.37 -31.52
N ARG A 13 18.97 20.46 -31.90
CA ARG A 13 18.36 21.79 -31.94
C ARG A 13 17.55 21.90 -33.22
N TRP A 14 16.23 21.89 -33.08
CA TRP A 14 15.32 21.91 -34.23
C TRP A 14 15.47 23.17 -35.08
N SER A 15 15.85 24.30 -34.49
CA SER A 15 16.22 25.52 -35.23
C SER A 15 17.34 25.28 -36.22
N ASP A 16 18.41 24.61 -35.79
CA ASP A 16 19.61 24.35 -36.60
C ASP A 16 19.31 23.27 -37.66
N ALA A 17 18.51 22.27 -37.28
CA ALA A 17 18.02 21.25 -38.20
C ALA A 17 17.15 21.84 -39.32
N ILE A 18 16.28 22.79 -38.99
CA ILE A 18 15.43 23.49 -39.95
C ILE A 18 16.30 24.23 -40.96
N VAL A 19 17.31 24.97 -40.49
CA VAL A 19 18.23 25.72 -41.34
C VAL A 19 19.11 24.79 -42.19
N GLU A 20 19.69 23.75 -41.61
CA GLU A 20 20.57 22.82 -42.34
C GLU A 20 19.82 22.01 -43.40
N LEU A 21 18.55 21.70 -43.15
CA LEU A 21 17.69 20.98 -44.10
C LEU A 21 16.93 21.91 -45.06
N GLY A 22 17.14 23.23 -44.96
CA GLY A 22 16.51 24.24 -45.81
C GLY A 22 14.99 24.30 -45.66
N PHE A 23 14.46 24.01 -44.47
CA PHE A 23 13.02 23.93 -44.18
C PHE A 23 12.38 25.30 -43.95
N GLU A 24 13.16 26.33 -43.64
CA GLU A 24 12.70 27.72 -43.49
C GLU A 24 11.99 28.24 -44.75
N ASN A 25 12.35 27.71 -45.93
CA ASN A 25 11.75 28.10 -47.21
C ASN A 25 10.50 27.29 -47.59
N LYS A 26 10.12 26.27 -46.81
CA LYS A 26 9.02 25.33 -47.14
C LYS A 26 7.70 25.64 -46.42
N GLY A 27 7.72 26.61 -45.51
CA GLY A 27 6.54 27.09 -44.79
C GLY A 27 6.07 26.20 -43.64
N PHE A 28 5.23 26.78 -42.78
CA PHE A 28 4.76 26.17 -41.51
C PHE A 28 4.08 24.80 -41.69
N ILE A 29 3.22 24.65 -42.71
CA ILE A 29 2.45 23.42 -42.96
C ILE A 29 3.35 22.22 -43.25
N TYR A 30 4.48 22.44 -43.93
CA TYR A 30 5.46 21.39 -44.21
C TYR A 30 6.15 20.92 -42.93
N PHE A 31 6.55 21.87 -42.07
CA PHE A 31 7.16 21.56 -40.78
C PHE A 31 6.20 20.81 -39.86
N GLU A 32 4.93 21.24 -39.78
CA GLU A 32 3.89 20.53 -39.03
C GLU A 32 3.69 19.09 -39.53
N SER A 33 3.65 18.90 -40.85
CA SER A 33 3.51 17.57 -41.47
C SER A 33 4.70 16.66 -41.18
N LEU A 34 5.92 17.22 -41.16
CA LEU A 34 7.13 16.50 -40.81
C LEU A 34 7.11 16.07 -39.33
N LEU A 35 6.75 16.98 -38.42
CA LEU A 35 6.62 16.66 -37.01
C LEU A 35 5.56 15.58 -36.77
N ARG A 36 4.41 15.66 -37.44
CA ARG A 36 3.39 14.58 -37.40
C ARG A 36 3.93 13.26 -37.91
N TYR A 37 4.70 13.25 -38.99
CA TYR A 37 5.31 12.04 -39.53
C TYR A 37 6.34 11.43 -38.55
N LEU A 38 7.23 12.26 -37.99
CA LEU A 38 8.23 11.82 -37.02
C LEU A 38 7.61 11.33 -35.70
N ASN A 39 6.53 11.99 -35.26
CA ASN A 39 5.72 11.57 -34.11
C ASN A 39 5.02 10.24 -34.38
N GLY A 40 4.41 10.07 -35.56
CA GLY A 40 3.84 8.78 -35.99
C GLY A 40 4.86 7.64 -36.07
N MET A 41 6.14 7.97 -36.28
CA MET A 41 7.27 7.04 -36.28
C MET A 41 7.97 6.90 -34.91
N ALA A 42 7.42 7.52 -33.85
CA ALA A 42 7.94 7.52 -32.49
C ALA A 42 9.37 8.05 -32.32
N TYR A 43 9.83 8.91 -33.24
CA TYR A 43 11.13 9.59 -33.12
C TYR A 43 11.07 10.86 -32.26
N ILE A 44 9.88 11.44 -32.10
CA ILE A 44 9.59 12.62 -31.27
C ILE A 44 8.21 12.46 -30.63
N SER A 45 7.93 13.14 -29.52
CA SER A 45 6.58 13.35 -28.99
C SER A 45 6.20 14.82 -29.19
N THR A 46 5.00 15.11 -29.70
CA THR A 46 4.51 16.50 -29.85
C THR A 46 3.03 16.57 -29.52
N ASP A 47 2.64 17.54 -28.69
CA ASP A 47 1.25 17.99 -28.59
C ASP A 47 0.92 19.01 -29.69
N ALA A 48 -0.37 19.20 -30.00
CA ALA A 48 -0.83 20.14 -31.03
C ALA A 48 -0.28 21.55 -30.78
N LEU A 49 0.37 22.14 -31.79
CA LEU A 49 0.93 23.50 -31.78
C LEU A 49 -0.21 24.53 -31.71
N LEU A 50 -0.68 24.82 -30.50
CA LEU A 50 -1.22 26.13 -30.15
C LEU A 50 -0.08 26.96 -29.53
N PRO A 51 -0.12 28.31 -29.63
CA PRO A 51 0.89 29.15 -29.01
C PRO A 51 0.72 29.08 -27.49
N THR A 52 1.39 28.13 -26.85
CA THR A 52 1.29 27.86 -25.41
C THR A 52 2.65 27.74 -24.75
N GLY A 53 3.65 28.48 -25.23
CA GLY A 53 5.01 28.46 -24.69
C GLY A 53 5.54 29.87 -24.45
N ILE A 54 6.31 30.02 -23.39
CA ILE A 54 7.18 31.19 -23.16
C ILE A 54 8.52 30.87 -23.81
N GLU A 55 8.99 31.74 -24.71
CA GLU A 55 10.30 31.62 -25.34
C GLU A 55 11.31 32.39 -24.48
N ILE A 56 12.12 31.69 -23.70
CA ILE A 56 13.12 32.29 -22.81
C ILE A 56 14.45 32.42 -23.56
N TYR A 57 14.91 33.65 -23.76
CA TYR A 57 16.23 33.91 -24.35
C TYR A 57 17.32 33.81 -23.28
N THR A 58 18.03 32.69 -23.26
CA THR A 58 19.25 32.56 -22.43
C THR A 58 20.42 33.29 -23.10
N THR A 59 21.08 34.18 -22.37
CA THR A 59 22.35 34.82 -22.77
C THR A 59 23.55 34.11 -22.14
N ASP A 60 24.78 34.44 -22.54
CA ASP A 60 26.01 33.87 -21.95
C ASP A 60 26.18 34.19 -20.45
N ASN A 61 25.32 35.04 -19.86
CA ASN A 61 25.28 35.37 -18.42
C ASN A 61 24.18 34.60 -17.64
N SER A 62 23.51 33.61 -18.24
CA SER A 62 22.39 32.88 -17.61
C SER A 62 22.87 31.81 -16.60
N GLU A 63 23.83 32.14 -15.74
CA GLU A 63 24.35 31.24 -14.71
C GLU A 63 23.41 31.11 -13.49
N GLU A 64 22.34 31.92 -13.42
CA GLU A 64 21.41 31.91 -12.29
C GLU A 64 20.20 30.99 -12.50
N VAL A 65 19.80 30.32 -11.42
CA VAL A 65 18.67 29.38 -11.34
C VAL A 65 17.36 30.10 -11.69
N ILE A 66 16.49 29.45 -12.47
CA ILE A 66 15.11 29.94 -12.71
C ILE A 66 14.41 30.06 -11.36
N LEU A 67 14.17 31.29 -10.91
CA LEU A 67 13.50 31.57 -9.65
C LEU A 67 12.00 31.24 -9.79
N GLU A 68 11.46 30.36 -8.94
CA GLU A 68 10.02 30.06 -8.92
C GLU A 68 9.19 31.30 -8.49
N ASN A 69 9.81 32.22 -7.74
CA ASN A 69 9.24 33.50 -7.35
C ASN A 69 9.72 34.60 -8.29
N VAL A 70 8.81 35.10 -9.10
CA VAL A 70 9.06 36.20 -10.02
C VAL A 70 8.60 37.49 -9.35
N GLU A 71 9.47 38.50 -9.28
CA GLU A 71 9.14 39.82 -8.73
C GLU A 71 7.93 40.43 -9.45
N PRO A 72 6.90 40.93 -8.73
CA PRO A 72 5.63 41.39 -9.33
C PRO A 72 5.76 42.45 -10.44
N ASP A 73 6.86 43.19 -10.43
CA ASP A 73 7.08 44.32 -11.34
C ASP A 73 7.91 43.94 -12.58
N SER A 74 8.31 42.67 -12.71
CA SER A 74 9.18 42.21 -13.79
C SER A 74 8.43 41.87 -15.08
N LYS A 75 9.14 41.88 -16.22
CA LYS A 75 8.59 41.43 -17.50
C LYS A 75 8.19 39.94 -17.44
N ASP A 76 9.01 39.11 -16.80
CA ASP A 76 8.74 37.69 -16.63
C ASP A 76 7.45 37.44 -15.81
N TYR A 77 7.13 38.34 -14.86
CA TYR A 77 5.88 38.25 -14.10
C TYR A 77 4.68 38.56 -14.99
N GLN A 78 4.79 39.56 -15.87
CA GLN A 78 3.73 39.87 -16.83
C GLN A 78 3.51 38.72 -17.82
N ASP A 79 4.59 38.13 -18.33
CA ASP A 79 4.54 36.99 -19.24
C ASP A 79 3.95 35.74 -18.53
N LYS A 80 4.29 35.52 -17.25
CA LYS A 80 3.68 34.49 -16.41
C LYS A 80 2.18 34.72 -16.20
N VAL A 81 1.76 35.95 -15.86
CA VAL A 81 0.33 36.28 -15.67
C VAL A 81 -0.46 36.04 -16.95
N ALA A 82 0.08 36.44 -18.11
CA ALA A 82 -0.57 36.19 -19.40
C ALA A 82 -0.67 34.69 -19.74
N PHE A 83 0.36 33.92 -19.38
CA PHE A 83 0.38 32.46 -19.53
C PHE A 83 -0.66 31.77 -18.62
N ASP A 84 -0.71 32.16 -17.34
CA ASP A 84 -1.68 31.66 -16.37
C ASP A 84 -3.11 31.96 -16.82
N GLU A 85 -3.38 33.16 -17.34
CA GLU A 85 -4.68 33.54 -17.91
C GLU A 85 -5.05 32.69 -19.13
N ALA A 86 -4.10 32.42 -20.03
CA ALA A 86 -4.33 31.56 -21.20
C ALA A 86 -4.67 30.12 -20.80
N ILE A 87 -4.02 29.58 -19.77
CA ILE A 87 -4.31 28.26 -19.21
C ILE A 87 -5.69 28.26 -18.54
N GLU A 88 -6.02 29.30 -17.78
CA GLU A 88 -7.33 29.43 -17.15
C GLU A 88 -8.45 29.43 -18.20
N ILE A 89 -8.30 30.22 -19.27
CA ILE A 89 -9.24 30.23 -20.40
C ILE A 89 -9.36 28.83 -21.00
N ARG A 90 -8.27 28.09 -21.17
CA ARG A 90 -8.31 26.71 -21.67
C ARG A 90 -9.18 25.81 -20.78
N ASN A 91 -9.01 25.88 -19.46
CA ASN A 91 -9.78 25.07 -18.53
C ASN A 91 -11.27 25.47 -18.54
N LEU A 92 -11.55 26.77 -18.56
CA LEU A 92 -12.93 27.28 -18.67
C LEU A 92 -13.59 26.85 -19.98
N ARG A 93 -12.85 26.79 -21.09
CA ARG A 93 -13.37 26.27 -22.37
C ARG A 93 -13.74 24.79 -22.29
N LEU A 94 -12.99 23.98 -21.53
CA LEU A 94 -13.36 22.58 -21.28
C LEU A 94 -14.66 22.49 -20.47
N CYS A 95 -14.87 23.37 -19.49
CA CYS A 95 -16.15 23.47 -18.79
C CYS A 95 -17.30 23.87 -19.72
N VAL A 96 -17.06 24.78 -20.67
CA VAL A 96 -18.09 25.13 -21.67
C VAL A 96 -18.40 23.94 -22.59
N MET A 97 -17.40 23.13 -22.95
CA MET A 97 -17.63 21.88 -23.67
C MET A 97 -18.46 20.88 -22.85
N ASP A 98 -18.26 20.81 -21.53
CA ASP A 98 -19.10 19.98 -20.65
C ASP A 98 -20.56 20.44 -20.64
N VAL A 99 -20.81 21.75 -20.53
CA VAL A 99 -22.17 22.34 -20.67
C VAL A 99 -22.79 21.92 -22.00
N LEU A 100 -22.02 22.01 -23.08
CA LEU A 100 -22.46 21.65 -24.42
C LEU A 100 -22.92 20.19 -24.50
N THR A 101 -22.24 19.28 -23.79
CA THR A 101 -22.56 17.84 -23.81
C THR A 101 -23.60 17.41 -22.77
N THR A 102 -23.74 18.14 -21.66
CA THR A 102 -24.55 17.68 -20.51
C THR A 102 -25.80 18.52 -20.23
N LYS A 103 -25.79 19.82 -20.54
CA LYS A 103 -26.85 20.77 -20.17
C LYS A 103 -27.67 21.29 -21.35
N ILE A 104 -27.15 21.16 -22.57
CA ILE A 104 -27.82 21.63 -23.79
C ILE A 104 -28.71 20.53 -24.34
N HIS A 105 -30.00 20.82 -24.51
CA HIS A 105 -30.99 19.85 -24.96
C HIS A 105 -31.75 20.29 -26.21
N SER A 106 -31.55 21.54 -26.65
CA SER A 106 -32.19 22.09 -27.84
C SER A 106 -31.20 22.74 -28.82
N LYS A 107 -31.62 22.81 -30.09
CA LYS A 107 -30.84 23.44 -31.16
C LYS A 107 -30.67 24.97 -30.95
N GLN A 108 -31.61 25.61 -30.27
CA GLN A 108 -31.58 27.04 -30.01
C GLN A 108 -30.55 27.38 -28.92
N GLU A 109 -30.58 26.66 -27.79
CA GLU A 109 -29.58 26.78 -26.72
C GLU A 109 -28.17 26.50 -27.24
N PHE A 110 -28.02 25.51 -28.13
CA PHE A 110 -26.73 25.23 -28.79
C PHE A 110 -26.21 26.44 -29.57
N GLN A 111 -27.05 27.10 -30.36
CA GLN A 111 -26.66 28.26 -31.15
C GLN A 111 -26.30 29.47 -30.27
N GLU A 112 -27.05 29.69 -29.19
CA GLU A 112 -26.79 30.76 -28.23
C GLU A 112 -25.48 30.53 -27.46
N LEU A 113 -25.22 29.29 -27.01
CA LEU A 113 -23.98 28.94 -26.31
C LEU A 113 -22.76 29.08 -27.23
N ILE A 114 -22.83 28.53 -28.44
CA ILE A 114 -21.72 28.59 -29.42
C ILE A 114 -21.46 30.05 -29.84
N GLY A 115 -22.51 30.83 -30.10
CA GLY A 115 -22.37 32.24 -30.43
C GLY A 115 -21.70 33.05 -29.31
N SER A 116 -22.11 32.80 -28.07
CA SER A 116 -21.52 33.45 -26.90
C SER A 116 -20.06 33.01 -26.72
N TYR A 117 -19.78 31.71 -26.76
CA TYR A 117 -18.45 31.11 -26.58
C TYR A 117 -17.38 31.73 -27.50
N PHE A 118 -17.67 31.87 -28.80
CA PHE A 118 -16.70 32.42 -29.76
C PHE A 118 -16.49 33.94 -29.63
N SER A 119 -17.32 34.64 -28.84
CA SER A 119 -17.20 36.09 -28.61
C SER A 119 -16.32 36.46 -27.40
N LEU A 120 -16.02 35.50 -26.53
CA LEU A 120 -15.31 35.73 -25.25
C LEU A 120 -13.79 35.86 -25.44
N LYS A 121 -13.17 36.74 -24.65
CA LYS A 121 -11.73 37.06 -24.80
C LYS A 121 -10.89 36.84 -23.55
N ASN A 122 -11.45 36.99 -22.35
CA ASN A 122 -10.73 36.85 -21.08
C ASN A 122 -11.40 35.78 -20.18
N SER A 123 -10.74 35.37 -19.11
CA SER A 123 -11.27 34.31 -18.22
C SER A 123 -12.56 34.71 -17.50
N GLU A 124 -12.77 35.99 -17.19
CA GLU A 124 -13.97 36.47 -16.50
C GLU A 124 -15.23 36.41 -17.38
N ASP A 125 -15.09 36.68 -18.68
CA ASP A 125 -16.16 36.51 -19.67
C ASP A 125 -16.63 35.05 -19.72
N PHE A 126 -15.69 34.09 -19.67
CA PHE A 126 -16.00 32.65 -19.62
C PHE A 126 -16.68 32.23 -18.33
N ARG A 127 -16.25 32.76 -17.18
CA ARG A 127 -16.93 32.53 -15.90
C ARG A 127 -18.36 33.08 -15.92
N THR A 128 -18.57 34.26 -16.48
CA THR A 128 -19.90 34.86 -16.64
C THR A 128 -20.80 34.03 -17.55
N LEU A 129 -20.26 33.42 -18.60
CA LEU A 129 -21.02 32.50 -19.45
C LEU A 129 -21.44 31.24 -18.66
N LEU A 130 -20.51 30.64 -17.92
CA LEU A 130 -20.72 29.41 -17.16
C LEU A 130 -21.70 29.58 -15.98
N SER A 131 -21.79 30.77 -15.36
CA SER A 131 -22.75 31.04 -14.27
C SER A 131 -24.21 30.98 -14.69
N ASN A 132 -24.49 31.04 -16.00
CA ASN A 132 -25.84 30.81 -16.51
C ASN A 132 -26.25 29.33 -16.47
N TYR A 133 -25.29 28.40 -16.32
CA TYR A 133 -25.52 26.95 -16.40
C TYR A 133 -25.20 26.22 -15.09
N TYR A 134 -24.38 26.81 -14.23
CA TYR A 134 -24.01 26.27 -12.92
C TYR A 134 -24.32 27.29 -11.82
N GLU A 135 -25.05 26.86 -10.80
CA GLU A 135 -25.32 27.68 -9.60
C GLU A 135 -24.03 27.97 -8.83
N GLU A 136 -23.95 29.06 -8.05
CA GLU A 136 -22.73 29.40 -7.28
C GLU A 136 -22.28 28.31 -6.29
N SER A 137 -23.22 27.49 -5.81
CA SER A 137 -22.96 26.34 -4.93
C SER A 137 -22.48 25.08 -5.67
N ASP A 138 -22.39 25.11 -7.00
CA ASP A 138 -21.96 23.98 -7.79
C ASP A 138 -20.45 23.69 -7.58
N PRO A 139 -20.05 22.42 -7.36
CA PRO A 139 -18.65 22.02 -7.15
C PRO A 139 -17.68 22.48 -8.24
N ILE A 140 -18.16 22.72 -9.46
CA ILE A 140 -17.32 23.23 -10.56
C ILE A 140 -16.63 24.56 -10.20
N TRP A 141 -17.29 25.41 -9.42
CA TRP A 141 -16.75 26.72 -9.05
C TRP A 141 -15.65 26.64 -8.01
N ASP A 142 -15.70 25.64 -7.13
CA ASP A 142 -14.63 25.38 -6.17
C ASP A 142 -13.38 24.85 -6.88
N ALA A 143 -13.59 23.95 -7.85
CA ALA A 143 -12.54 23.47 -8.73
C ALA A 143 -11.88 24.62 -9.53
N LEU A 144 -12.68 25.47 -10.18
CA LEU A 144 -12.20 26.63 -10.94
C LEU A 144 -11.46 27.67 -10.07
N ARG A 145 -11.90 27.88 -8.83
CA ARG A 145 -11.26 28.84 -7.89
C ARG A 145 -10.00 28.29 -7.23
N ALA A 146 -9.68 27.01 -7.45
CA ALA A 146 -8.59 26.29 -6.80
C ALA A 146 -8.66 26.36 -5.25
N THR A 147 -9.88 26.42 -4.70
CA THR A 147 -10.09 26.63 -3.26
C THR A 147 -9.48 25.51 -2.43
N ALA A 148 -9.49 24.28 -2.96
CA ALA A 148 -8.92 23.11 -2.29
C ALA A 148 -7.40 23.20 -2.11
N ILE A 149 -6.63 23.55 -3.15
CA ILE A 149 -5.17 23.74 -3.03
C ILE A 149 -4.87 24.93 -2.13
N LYS A 150 -5.52 26.09 -2.33
CA LYS A 150 -5.27 27.28 -1.49
C LYS A 150 -5.55 27.00 -0.02
N LYS A 151 -6.57 26.22 0.29
CA LYS A 151 -6.87 25.78 1.66
C LYS A 151 -5.80 24.84 2.20
N ALA A 152 -5.31 23.90 1.40
CA ALA A 152 -4.23 22.99 1.79
C ALA A 152 -2.90 23.74 2.01
N GLU A 153 -2.56 24.68 1.14
CA GLU A 153 -1.39 25.56 1.27
C GLU A 153 -1.48 26.43 2.52
N LYS A 154 -2.66 27.00 2.81
CA LYS A 154 -2.87 27.77 4.04
C LYS A 154 -2.65 26.91 5.29
N GLN A 155 -3.04 25.63 5.26
CA GLN A 155 -2.76 24.70 6.36
C GLN A 155 -1.27 24.38 6.48
N LEU A 156 -0.53 24.30 5.37
CA LEU A 156 0.92 24.12 5.38
C LEU A 156 1.65 25.33 5.96
N GLN A 157 1.16 26.55 5.75
CA GLN A 157 1.79 27.78 6.27
C GLN A 157 1.86 27.82 7.80
N ASP A 158 0.96 27.11 8.50
CA ASP A 158 1.02 26.93 9.94
C ASP A 158 2.22 26.06 10.39
N ASN A 159 2.91 25.39 9.44
CA ASN A 159 4.13 24.62 9.65
C ASN A 159 5.27 25.14 8.75
N PRO A 160 6.22 25.92 9.29
CA PRO A 160 7.35 26.45 8.54
C PRO A 160 8.23 25.39 7.85
N GLU A 161 8.42 24.21 8.47
CA GLU A 161 9.24 23.12 7.91
C GLU A 161 8.57 22.56 6.63
N GLN A 162 7.29 22.21 6.71
CA GLN A 162 6.55 21.66 5.57
C GLN A 162 6.35 22.71 4.47
N TRP A 163 6.11 23.97 4.83
CA TRP A 163 6.00 25.08 3.89
C TRP A 163 7.31 25.34 3.14
N ALA A 164 8.46 25.28 3.82
CA ALA A 164 9.76 25.39 3.18
C ALA A 164 9.98 24.27 2.16
N ILE A 165 9.67 23.02 2.52
CA ILE A 165 9.83 21.84 1.65
C ILE A 165 8.90 21.91 0.42
N TYR A 166 7.67 22.38 0.62
CA TYR A 166 6.70 22.60 -0.45
C TYR A 166 7.18 23.66 -1.45
N ASN A 167 7.78 24.74 -0.96
CA ASN A 167 8.29 25.83 -1.78
C ASN A 167 9.70 25.60 -2.35
N GLU A 168 10.37 24.54 -1.91
CA GLU A 168 11.69 24.22 -2.43
C GLU A 168 11.66 23.95 -3.93
N ASN A 169 12.67 24.46 -4.64
CA ASN A 169 12.80 24.39 -6.09
C ASN A 169 12.64 22.95 -6.58
N SER A 170 11.69 22.75 -7.49
CA SER A 170 11.41 21.41 -8.02
C SER A 170 12.49 20.91 -8.97
N ASN A 171 13.32 21.79 -9.50
CA ASN A 171 14.41 21.46 -10.43
C ASN A 171 15.71 21.04 -9.72
N GLU A 172 15.71 20.96 -8.38
CA GLU A 172 16.84 20.48 -7.59
C GLU A 172 16.56 19.10 -6.99
N ASN A 173 17.62 18.30 -6.78
CA ASN A 173 17.48 17.08 -5.99
C ASN A 173 17.28 17.48 -4.53
N VAL A 174 16.25 16.93 -3.88
CA VAL A 174 15.93 17.21 -2.48
C VAL A 174 15.87 15.91 -1.71
N ASN A 175 16.49 15.90 -0.53
CA ASN A 175 16.32 14.85 0.47
C ASN A 175 15.72 15.44 1.73
N VAL A 176 14.58 14.89 2.13
CA VAL A 176 13.84 15.29 3.33
C VAL A 176 13.96 14.20 4.39
N GLU A 177 14.64 14.51 5.48
CA GLU A 177 14.69 13.67 6.67
C GLU A 177 13.54 14.06 7.61
N ALA A 178 12.61 13.13 7.79
CA ALA A 178 11.30 13.41 8.35
C ALA A 178 10.96 12.47 9.50
N GLY A 179 10.60 13.01 10.67
CA GLY A 179 10.23 12.21 11.83
C GLY A 179 8.91 11.42 11.70
N PRO A 180 8.56 10.58 12.68
CA PRO A 180 7.26 9.92 12.77
C PRO A 180 6.13 10.93 12.78
N GLY A 181 5.04 10.63 12.07
CA GLY A 181 3.83 11.44 12.13
C GLY A 181 4.00 12.88 11.65
N SER A 182 5.06 13.18 10.89
CA SER A 182 5.36 14.52 10.38
C SER A 182 4.59 14.92 9.13
N GLY A 183 3.75 14.02 8.60
CA GLY A 183 2.99 14.28 7.37
C GLY A 183 3.78 14.09 6.08
N LYS A 184 4.81 13.22 6.06
CA LYS A 184 5.60 12.85 4.86
C LYS A 184 4.75 12.70 3.58
N THR A 185 3.83 11.75 3.61
CA THR A 185 2.93 11.44 2.48
C THR A 185 2.04 12.62 2.11
N HIS A 186 1.65 13.48 3.07
CA HIS A 186 0.87 14.68 2.82
C HIS A 186 1.67 15.73 2.04
N VAL A 187 2.91 16.01 2.46
CA VAL A 187 3.82 16.94 1.76
C VAL A 187 4.17 16.41 0.38
N LEU A 188 4.45 15.12 0.25
CA LEU A 188 4.72 14.49 -1.05
C LEU A 188 3.52 14.66 -2.00
N THR A 189 2.30 14.36 -1.54
CA THR A 189 1.06 14.51 -2.31
C THR A 189 0.86 15.95 -2.77
N LEU A 190 1.04 16.93 -1.87
CA LEU A 190 0.89 18.34 -2.19
C LEU A 190 1.97 18.84 -3.15
N LYS A 191 3.21 18.34 -3.04
CA LYS A 191 4.27 18.70 -3.99
C LYS A 191 3.98 18.18 -5.40
N CYS A 192 3.46 16.96 -5.54
CA CYS A 192 2.97 16.47 -6.84
C CYS A 192 1.82 17.34 -7.37
N ALA A 193 0.90 17.76 -6.50
CA ALA A 193 -0.18 18.66 -6.90
C ALA A 193 0.33 20.05 -7.33
N LYS A 194 1.34 20.60 -6.66
CA LYS A 194 2.00 21.86 -7.03
C LYS A 194 2.62 21.77 -8.42
N LEU A 195 3.35 20.69 -8.72
CA LEU A 195 3.94 20.48 -10.05
C LEU A 195 2.88 20.53 -11.16
N ILE A 196 1.77 19.84 -10.97
CA ILE A 196 0.72 19.75 -11.98
C ILE A 196 -0.08 21.05 -12.06
N PHE A 197 -0.45 21.63 -10.92
CA PHE A 197 -1.38 22.74 -10.85
C PHE A 197 -0.72 24.10 -11.06
N HIS A 198 0.41 24.36 -10.38
CA HIS A 198 1.11 25.64 -10.44
C HIS A 198 2.24 25.67 -11.46
N GLN A 199 2.89 24.53 -11.73
CA GLN A 199 4.01 24.46 -12.67
C GLN A 199 3.61 23.81 -14.00
N HIS A 200 2.34 23.42 -14.14
CA HIS A 200 1.78 22.86 -15.37
C HIS A 200 2.55 21.65 -15.93
N VAL A 201 3.23 20.91 -15.06
CA VAL A 201 3.92 19.67 -15.41
C VAL A 201 2.90 18.62 -15.82
N ASN A 202 3.12 17.99 -16.97
CA ASN A 202 2.28 16.90 -17.42
C ASN A 202 2.36 15.74 -16.39
N PRO A 203 1.24 15.20 -15.88
CA PRO A 203 1.28 14.12 -14.89
C PRO A 203 2.09 12.89 -15.34
N LYS A 204 2.20 12.62 -16.64
CA LYS A 204 3.02 11.51 -17.18
C LYS A 204 4.52 11.72 -16.97
N ASN A 205 4.96 12.95 -16.72
CA ASN A 205 6.36 13.29 -16.49
C ASN A 205 6.80 13.07 -15.03
N ILE A 206 5.88 12.67 -14.15
CA ILE A 206 6.12 12.52 -12.73
C ILE A 206 5.94 11.05 -12.34
N LEU A 207 7.00 10.47 -11.77
CA LEU A 207 7.02 9.14 -11.17
C LEU A 207 7.05 9.26 -9.65
N VAL A 208 6.13 8.56 -8.99
CA VAL A 208 6.09 8.42 -7.53
C VAL A 208 6.31 6.94 -7.20
N LEU A 209 7.41 6.67 -6.50
CA LEU A 209 7.79 5.35 -6.02
C LEU A 209 7.49 5.24 -4.53
N ALA A 210 6.75 4.20 -4.18
CA ALA A 210 6.48 3.84 -2.79
C ALA A 210 7.00 2.43 -2.49
N TYR A 211 7.32 2.19 -1.22
CA TYR A 211 7.89 0.91 -0.79
C TYR A 211 6.90 -0.25 -0.93
N ASN A 212 5.62 -0.05 -0.60
CA ASN A 212 4.59 -1.09 -0.68
C ASN A 212 3.35 -0.63 -1.45
N ARG A 213 2.54 -1.60 -1.88
CA ARG A 213 1.34 -1.34 -2.66
C ARG A 213 0.28 -0.58 -1.86
N ALA A 214 0.26 -0.74 -0.54
CA ALA A 214 -0.65 -0.02 0.35
C ALA A 214 -0.48 1.49 0.22
N VAL A 215 0.76 1.96 0.29
CA VAL A 215 1.12 3.36 0.17
C VAL A 215 0.81 3.86 -1.25
N VAL A 216 1.01 3.03 -2.29
CA VAL A 216 0.56 3.38 -3.66
C VAL A 216 -0.95 3.62 -3.71
N VAL A 217 -1.76 2.72 -3.14
CA VAL A 217 -3.23 2.86 -3.12
C VAL A 217 -3.64 4.10 -2.33
N GLU A 218 -3.04 4.33 -1.17
CA GLU A 218 -3.29 5.51 -0.35
C GLU A 218 -2.92 6.82 -1.08
N LEU A 219 -1.73 6.87 -1.70
CA LEU A 219 -1.26 8.00 -2.49
C LEU A 219 -2.18 8.27 -3.67
N LYS A 220 -2.53 7.24 -4.46
CA LYS A 220 -3.48 7.37 -5.57
C LYS A 220 -4.83 7.88 -5.09
N SER A 221 -5.36 7.36 -3.98
CA SER A 221 -6.63 7.83 -3.42
C SER A 221 -6.57 9.29 -2.98
N ARG A 222 -5.48 9.70 -2.31
CA ARG A 222 -5.30 11.09 -1.86
C ARG A 222 -5.14 12.05 -3.03
N LEU A 223 -4.31 11.70 -4.00
CA LEU A 223 -4.12 12.47 -5.23
C LEU A 223 -5.43 12.56 -6.01
N ALA A 224 -6.15 11.46 -6.20
CA ALA A 224 -7.44 11.46 -6.88
C ALA A 224 -8.46 12.37 -6.19
N LYS A 225 -8.58 12.31 -4.85
CA LYS A 225 -9.47 13.21 -4.09
C LYS A 225 -9.06 14.68 -4.25
N LEU A 226 -7.77 14.97 -4.11
CA LEU A 226 -7.24 16.32 -4.26
C LEU A 226 -7.49 16.85 -5.68
N PHE A 227 -7.15 16.07 -6.70
CA PHE A 227 -7.36 16.45 -8.10
C PHE A 227 -8.84 16.54 -8.49
N ALA A 228 -9.70 15.66 -7.97
CA ALA A 228 -11.14 15.78 -8.16
C ALA A 228 -11.68 17.11 -7.59
N SER A 229 -11.20 17.52 -6.41
CA SER A 229 -11.55 18.82 -5.83
C SER A 229 -10.98 20.03 -6.58
N LEU A 230 -10.10 19.80 -7.55
CA LEU A 230 -9.50 20.81 -8.43
C LEU A 230 -10.04 20.75 -9.87
N GLY A 231 -11.01 19.88 -10.16
CA GLY A 231 -11.52 19.67 -11.51
C GLY A 231 -10.54 18.95 -12.45
N LEU A 232 -9.51 18.32 -11.89
CA LEU A 232 -8.43 17.61 -12.59
C LEU A 232 -8.54 16.09 -12.43
N SER A 233 -9.76 15.55 -12.31
CA SER A 233 -10.00 14.12 -12.01
C SER A 233 -9.21 13.16 -12.92
N ARG A 234 -9.05 13.51 -14.21
CA ARG A 234 -8.28 12.72 -15.19
C ARG A 234 -6.76 12.82 -15.04
N SER A 235 -6.23 13.86 -14.38
CA SER A 235 -4.78 14.04 -14.18
C SER A 235 -4.21 13.07 -13.16
N ALA A 236 -5.01 12.70 -12.15
CA ALA A 236 -4.59 11.76 -11.10
C ALA A 236 -4.25 10.37 -11.65
N SER A 237 -5.03 9.88 -12.60
CA SER A 237 -4.85 8.54 -13.19
C SER A 237 -3.68 8.47 -14.17
N GLN A 238 -3.23 9.60 -14.69
CA GLN A 238 -2.09 9.70 -15.60
C GLN A 238 -0.73 9.69 -14.87
N LEU A 239 -0.72 9.99 -13.57
CA LEU A 239 0.48 9.99 -12.75
C LEU A 239 1.08 8.58 -12.64
N HIS A 240 2.39 8.46 -12.80
CA HIS A 240 3.07 7.18 -12.61
C HIS A 240 3.29 6.90 -11.12
N VAL A 241 2.33 6.26 -10.45
CA VAL A 241 2.48 5.86 -9.03
C VAL A 241 2.61 4.35 -8.92
N TYR A 242 3.79 3.89 -8.50
CA TYR A 242 4.16 2.47 -8.53
C TYR A 242 4.98 2.05 -7.30
N THR A 243 4.96 0.76 -7.00
CA THR A 243 6.08 0.11 -6.29
C THR A 243 7.19 -0.21 -7.28
N PHE A 244 8.40 -0.54 -6.82
CA PHE A 244 9.47 -1.01 -7.73
C PHE A 244 9.07 -2.25 -8.54
N HIS A 245 8.34 -3.19 -7.93
CA HIS A 245 7.75 -4.34 -8.63
C HIS A 245 6.74 -3.93 -9.71
N SER A 246 5.86 -2.96 -9.40
CA SER A 246 4.87 -2.46 -10.38
C SER A 246 5.55 -1.68 -11.52
N LEU A 247 6.63 -0.97 -11.21
CA LEU A 247 7.47 -0.30 -12.20
C LEU A 247 8.16 -1.34 -13.11
N ALA A 248 8.67 -2.44 -12.55
CA ALA A 248 9.20 -3.56 -13.32
C ALA A 248 8.18 -4.09 -14.32
N LYS A 249 6.93 -4.29 -13.89
CA LYS A 249 5.83 -4.72 -14.78
C LYS A 249 5.58 -3.72 -15.90
N ARG A 250 5.56 -2.42 -15.58
CA ARG A 250 5.33 -1.34 -16.55
C ARG A 250 6.45 -1.24 -17.60
N VAL A 251 7.70 -1.41 -17.18
CA VAL A 251 8.89 -1.18 -18.02
C VAL A 251 9.30 -2.45 -18.79
N CYS A 252 9.33 -3.60 -18.12
CA CYS A 252 9.79 -4.86 -18.71
C CYS A 252 8.67 -5.58 -19.50
N GLY A 253 7.40 -5.35 -19.15
CA GLY A 253 6.25 -6.04 -19.72
C GLY A 253 6.05 -7.46 -19.19
N ASP A 254 4.82 -7.97 -19.31
CA ASP A 254 4.42 -9.26 -18.73
C ASP A 254 5.24 -10.45 -19.28
N THR A 255 5.58 -10.44 -20.56
CA THR A 255 6.36 -11.51 -21.20
C THR A 255 7.78 -11.64 -20.64
N ALA A 256 8.40 -10.54 -20.22
CA ALA A 256 9.76 -10.57 -19.67
C ALA A 256 9.78 -11.00 -18.19
N LEU A 257 8.63 -10.91 -17.50
CA LEU A 257 8.48 -11.26 -16.09
C LEU A 257 7.78 -12.62 -15.89
N SER A 258 7.11 -13.15 -16.92
CA SER A 258 6.43 -14.44 -16.85
C SER A 258 7.42 -15.55 -16.55
N GLY A 259 7.15 -16.35 -15.52
CA GLY A 259 8.03 -17.44 -15.08
C GLY A 259 9.11 -17.04 -14.08
N HIS A 260 9.12 -15.77 -13.63
CA HIS A 260 10.02 -15.28 -12.59
C HIS A 260 9.25 -14.98 -11.30
N GLU A 261 9.84 -15.35 -10.17
CA GLU A 261 9.35 -14.97 -8.84
C GLU A 261 9.40 -13.44 -8.68
N MET A 262 8.44 -12.90 -7.93
CA MET A 262 8.29 -11.44 -7.79
C MET A 262 9.56 -10.76 -7.23
N ASN A 263 10.29 -11.43 -6.34
CA ASN A 263 11.56 -10.94 -5.78
C ASN A 263 12.68 -10.77 -6.84
N GLU A 264 12.60 -11.45 -7.99
CA GLU A 264 13.54 -11.30 -9.10
C GLU A 264 13.24 -10.07 -9.96
N TRP A 265 12.00 -9.57 -9.94
CA TRP A 265 11.54 -8.53 -10.85
C TRP A 265 12.32 -7.23 -10.71
N GLU A 266 12.77 -6.88 -9.50
CA GLU A 266 13.58 -5.68 -9.27
C GLU A 266 14.96 -5.79 -9.92
N ARG A 267 15.57 -6.98 -9.91
CA ARG A 267 16.84 -7.24 -10.59
C ARG A 267 16.66 -7.21 -12.11
N ILE A 268 15.53 -7.72 -12.62
CA ILE A 268 15.17 -7.64 -14.05
C ILE A 268 14.98 -6.17 -14.46
N LEU A 269 14.25 -5.37 -13.67
CA LEU A 269 14.08 -3.94 -13.89
C LEU A 269 15.43 -3.22 -13.97
N LEU A 270 16.31 -3.44 -13.00
CA LEU A 270 17.66 -2.86 -13.00
C LEU A 270 18.44 -3.25 -14.26
N ARG A 271 18.34 -4.51 -14.69
CA ARG A 271 18.99 -5.01 -15.91
C ARG A 271 18.40 -4.34 -17.16
N THR A 272 17.09 -4.10 -17.21
CA THR A 272 16.42 -3.40 -18.31
C THR A 272 16.83 -1.93 -18.36
N ILE A 273 16.88 -1.25 -17.22
CA ILE A 273 17.35 0.14 -17.11
C ILE A 273 18.77 0.27 -17.68
N LYS A 274 19.69 -0.63 -17.27
CA LYS A 274 21.08 -0.58 -17.72
C LYS A 274 21.30 -0.97 -19.18
N ASN A 275 20.58 -1.98 -19.69
CA ASN A 275 20.89 -2.58 -20.99
C ASN A 275 19.90 -2.22 -22.11
N LYS A 276 18.71 -1.73 -21.77
CA LYS A 276 17.63 -1.42 -22.70
C LYS A 276 16.98 -0.07 -22.38
N PRO A 277 17.74 1.04 -22.38
CA PRO A 277 17.21 2.36 -22.03
C PRO A 277 16.05 2.82 -22.93
N ASN A 278 15.99 2.34 -24.17
CA ASN A 278 14.89 2.64 -25.09
C ASN A 278 13.56 2.02 -24.65
N ASP A 279 13.57 0.85 -24.01
CA ASP A 279 12.35 0.23 -23.47
C ASP A 279 11.81 1.05 -22.30
N VAL A 280 12.71 1.59 -21.46
CA VAL A 280 12.35 2.50 -20.37
C VAL A 280 11.74 3.80 -20.92
N ARG A 281 12.37 4.42 -21.92
CA ARG A 281 11.83 5.62 -22.60
C ARG A 281 10.50 5.33 -23.29
N ALA A 282 10.32 4.16 -23.90
CA ALA A 282 9.04 3.79 -24.50
C ALA A 282 7.92 3.70 -23.44
N ALA A 283 8.25 3.18 -22.24
CA ALA A 283 7.29 3.09 -21.14
C ALA A 283 6.95 4.46 -20.51
N MET A 284 7.93 5.37 -20.46
CA MET A 284 7.87 6.71 -19.86
C MET A 284 8.73 7.72 -20.66
N PRO A 285 8.23 8.31 -21.76
CA PRO A 285 9.06 9.05 -22.72
C PRO A 285 9.64 10.37 -22.21
N ASP A 286 8.94 11.06 -21.31
CA ASP A 286 9.26 12.44 -20.90
C ASP A 286 9.38 12.58 -19.36
N LEU A 287 9.97 11.58 -18.70
CA LEU A 287 10.12 11.58 -17.24
C LEU A 287 11.06 12.71 -16.78
N GLN A 288 10.60 13.54 -15.85
CA GLN A 288 11.33 14.72 -15.34
C GLN A 288 11.49 14.72 -13.81
N TYR A 289 10.50 14.19 -13.08
CA TYR A 289 10.47 14.22 -11.62
C TYR A 289 10.27 12.82 -11.06
N VAL A 290 11.14 12.41 -10.13
CA VAL A 290 11.01 11.15 -9.38
C VAL A 290 10.85 11.44 -7.89
N PHE A 291 9.70 11.07 -7.34
CA PHE A 291 9.40 11.12 -5.92
C PHE A 291 9.59 9.74 -5.30
N ILE A 292 10.25 9.66 -4.16
CA ILE A 292 10.45 8.40 -3.43
C ILE A 292 10.00 8.59 -1.99
N ASP A 293 8.94 7.88 -1.61
CA ASP A 293 8.48 7.79 -0.23
C ASP A 293 9.23 6.68 0.52
N GLU A 294 9.32 6.81 1.83
CA GLU A 294 9.96 5.84 2.73
C GLU A 294 11.40 5.46 2.30
N PHE A 295 12.21 6.44 1.89
CA PHE A 295 13.56 6.22 1.35
C PHE A 295 14.47 5.39 2.28
N GLN A 296 14.25 5.43 3.59
CA GLN A 296 15.01 4.60 4.53
C GLN A 296 14.91 3.09 4.26
N ASP A 297 13.87 2.61 3.59
CA ASP A 297 13.65 1.19 3.31
C ASP A 297 14.14 0.79 1.90
N ILE A 298 14.94 1.64 1.25
CA ILE A 298 15.53 1.32 -0.04
C ILE A 298 16.55 0.18 0.08
N THR A 299 16.52 -0.75 -0.87
CA THR A 299 17.54 -1.81 -1.03
C THR A 299 18.60 -1.35 -2.04
N GLN A 300 19.75 -2.02 -2.10
CA GLN A 300 20.79 -1.62 -3.05
C GLN A 300 20.34 -1.77 -4.51
N THR A 301 19.54 -2.81 -4.82
CA THR A 301 18.99 -3.00 -6.16
C THR A 301 18.09 -1.82 -6.56
N ARG A 302 17.23 -1.36 -5.66
CA ARG A 302 16.34 -0.20 -5.88
C ARG A 302 17.12 1.11 -6.00
N LEU A 303 18.13 1.30 -5.16
CA LEU A 303 19.01 2.46 -5.21
C LEU A 303 19.77 2.54 -6.54
N ASN A 304 20.31 1.40 -7.00
CA ASN A 304 20.98 1.30 -8.29
C ASN A 304 20.02 1.55 -9.47
N ALA A 305 18.76 1.11 -9.37
CA ALA A 305 17.74 1.36 -10.38
C ALA A 305 17.39 2.85 -10.46
N MET A 306 17.25 3.50 -9.30
CA MET A 306 17.04 4.95 -9.20
C MET A 306 18.17 5.73 -9.88
N PHE A 307 19.44 5.40 -9.59
CA PHE A 307 20.58 6.04 -10.26
C PHE A 307 20.62 5.75 -11.76
N GLY A 308 20.28 4.52 -12.18
CA GLY A 308 20.20 4.16 -13.60
C GLY A 308 19.14 4.97 -14.37
N LEU A 309 18.03 5.37 -13.75
CA LEU A 309 17.06 6.28 -14.40
C LEU A 309 17.68 7.64 -14.71
N LYS A 310 18.56 8.16 -13.84
CA LYS A 310 19.27 9.43 -14.07
C LYS A 310 20.21 9.37 -15.27
N GLU A 311 20.72 8.20 -15.61
CA GLU A 311 21.55 7.99 -16.81
C GLU A 311 20.73 7.98 -18.11
N ILE A 312 19.41 7.75 -18.03
CA ILE A 312 18.51 7.65 -19.19
C ILE A 312 17.92 9.02 -19.57
N TYR A 313 17.51 9.80 -18.56
CA TYR A 313 16.81 11.07 -18.72
C TYR A 313 17.71 12.25 -18.34
N ASN A 314 17.84 13.20 -19.24
CA ASN A 314 18.53 14.47 -18.96
C ASN A 314 17.67 15.30 -17.98
N ASP A 315 18.32 16.01 -17.07
CA ASP A 315 17.69 16.90 -16.09
C ASP A 315 16.67 16.22 -15.14
N LEU A 316 16.77 14.90 -14.97
CA LEU A 316 15.94 14.15 -14.02
C LEU A 316 16.26 14.55 -12.57
N THR A 317 15.22 14.97 -11.85
CA THR A 317 15.31 15.40 -10.45
C THR A 317 14.66 14.40 -9.51
N PHE A 318 15.23 14.31 -8.31
CA PHE A 318 14.79 13.38 -7.28
C PHE A 318 14.32 14.13 -6.04
N PHE A 319 13.08 13.88 -5.63
CA PHE A 319 12.57 14.25 -4.31
C PHE A 319 12.46 12.98 -3.47
N THR A 320 13.32 12.85 -2.47
CA THR A 320 13.33 11.69 -1.57
C THR A 320 12.87 12.13 -0.19
N ILE A 321 11.98 11.35 0.44
CA ILE A 321 11.53 11.60 1.81
C ILE A 321 11.59 10.30 2.61
N GLY A 322 12.06 10.37 3.85
CA GLY A 322 12.22 9.20 4.68
C GLY A 322 12.57 9.51 6.12
N ASP A 323 12.56 8.47 6.95
CA ASP A 323 12.85 8.51 8.38
C ASP A 323 13.84 7.40 8.73
N LYS A 324 15.13 7.73 8.89
CA LYS A 324 16.18 6.74 9.17
C LYS A 324 15.87 5.91 10.41
N ASP A 325 15.28 6.55 11.43
CA ASP A 325 14.93 5.91 12.70
C ASP A 325 13.77 4.91 12.57
N GLN A 326 13.08 4.88 11.41
CA GLN A 326 12.06 3.88 11.09
C GLN A 326 12.52 2.82 10.10
N SER A 327 13.82 2.72 9.78
CA SER A 327 14.34 1.61 8.96
C SER A 327 14.27 0.28 9.73
N ILE A 328 13.27 -0.54 9.42
CA ILE A 328 12.97 -1.82 10.11
C ILE A 328 12.78 -3.01 9.15
N TYR A 329 13.15 -2.83 7.89
CA TYR A 329 13.11 -3.87 6.86
C TYR A 329 14.53 -4.30 6.46
N GLY A 330 15.47 -4.29 7.40
CA GLY A 330 16.86 -4.69 7.18
C GLY A 330 17.01 -6.14 6.74
N PHE A 331 16.06 -7.01 7.04
CA PHE A 331 16.03 -8.37 6.50
C PHE A 331 15.90 -8.45 4.97
N GLU A 332 15.46 -7.37 4.29
CA GLU A 332 15.47 -7.28 2.82
C GLU A 332 16.78 -6.69 2.27
N LYS A 333 17.68 -6.23 3.14
CA LYS A 333 18.90 -5.51 2.79
C LYS A 333 20.11 -6.43 2.95
N GLU A 334 20.57 -6.98 1.82
CA GLU A 334 21.71 -7.90 1.80
C GLU A 334 23.03 -7.20 2.19
N GLU A 335 23.19 -5.91 1.88
CA GLU A 335 24.45 -5.19 2.09
C GLU A 335 24.63 -4.61 3.50
N SER A 336 23.58 -3.98 4.07
CA SER A 336 23.61 -3.44 5.43
C SER A 336 22.21 -3.12 5.93
N MET A 337 21.94 -3.36 7.21
CA MET A 337 20.69 -2.93 7.86
C MET A 337 20.75 -1.46 8.32
N ASP A 338 21.94 -0.86 8.35
CA ASP A 338 22.12 0.56 8.68
C ASP A 338 21.57 1.43 7.54
N PRO A 339 20.54 2.26 7.77
CA PRO A 339 20.05 3.19 6.75
C PRO A 339 21.13 4.15 6.25
N ASN A 340 22.10 4.55 7.07
CA ASN A 340 23.14 5.51 6.67
C ASN A 340 23.96 5.03 5.47
N TYR A 341 24.18 3.71 5.34
CA TYR A 341 24.83 3.10 4.19
C TYR A 341 24.22 3.53 2.85
N TYR A 342 22.89 3.66 2.79
CA TYR A 342 22.17 4.05 1.58
C TYR A 342 22.06 5.58 1.43
N TYR A 343 21.90 6.31 2.54
CA TYR A 343 21.86 7.78 2.52
C TYR A 343 23.22 8.39 2.12
N GLU A 344 24.34 7.81 2.54
CA GLU A 344 25.67 8.26 2.13
C GLU A 344 25.87 8.15 0.62
N GLN A 345 25.42 7.04 0.02
CA GLN A 345 25.41 6.86 -1.42
C GLN A 345 24.49 7.88 -2.12
N LEU A 346 23.28 8.11 -1.59
CA LEU A 346 22.38 9.15 -2.10
C LEU A 346 23.06 10.53 -2.12
N TYR A 347 23.69 10.90 -1.01
CA TYR A 347 24.36 12.20 -0.86
C TYR A 347 25.55 12.34 -1.79
N LYS A 348 26.34 11.27 -1.96
CA LYS A 348 27.49 11.28 -2.85
C LYS A 348 27.10 11.36 -4.33
N THR A 349 26.01 10.70 -4.72
CA THR A 349 25.62 10.57 -6.13
C THR A 349 24.74 11.73 -6.60
N LEU A 350 23.80 12.21 -5.77
CA LEU A 350 22.85 13.25 -6.18
C LEU A 350 23.16 14.64 -5.61
N SER A 351 24.03 14.75 -4.61
CA SER A 351 24.30 15.99 -3.87
C SER A 351 23.03 16.77 -3.54
N PRO A 352 21.98 16.15 -2.96
CA PRO A 352 20.68 16.77 -2.82
C PRO A 352 20.70 17.85 -1.75
N LYS A 353 19.85 18.87 -1.90
CA LYS A 353 19.53 19.81 -0.84
C LYS A 353 18.87 19.05 0.32
N LYS A 354 19.48 19.16 1.51
CA LYS A 354 19.02 18.47 2.71
C LYS A 354 18.03 19.35 3.46
N MET A 355 16.86 18.81 3.75
CA MET A 355 15.81 19.47 4.53
C MET A 355 15.31 18.53 5.61
N THR A 356 14.68 19.07 6.64
CA THR A 356 14.17 18.28 7.77
C THR A 356 12.75 18.67 8.12
N MET A 357 11.99 17.72 8.67
CA MET A 357 10.71 18.00 9.32
C MET A 357 10.57 17.15 10.58
N SER A 358 10.45 17.80 11.73
CA SER A 358 10.50 17.18 13.05
C SER A 358 9.15 17.20 13.78
N THR A 359 8.22 18.04 13.32
CA THR A 359 6.92 18.23 13.97
C THR A 359 6.05 16.97 13.89
N ASN A 360 5.70 16.35 15.01
CA ASN A 360 4.84 15.17 15.11
C ASN A 360 3.37 15.55 15.36
N TYR A 361 2.48 15.13 14.46
CA TYR A 361 1.05 15.36 14.56
C TYR A 361 0.26 14.17 15.12
N ARG A 362 0.95 13.08 15.48
CA ARG A 362 0.32 11.81 15.83
C ARG A 362 0.13 11.60 17.33
N SER A 363 1.21 11.76 18.09
CA SER A 363 1.35 11.25 19.46
C SER A 363 1.42 12.38 20.48
N TYR A 364 0.93 12.12 21.69
CA TYR A 364 1.12 13.02 22.81
C TYR A 364 2.58 13.11 23.28
N PRO A 365 2.99 14.22 23.94
CA PRO A 365 4.39 14.50 24.23
C PRO A 365 5.13 13.42 25.03
N LYS A 366 4.55 12.90 26.12
CA LYS A 366 5.17 11.81 26.90
C LYS A 366 5.45 10.54 26.10
N ILE A 367 4.62 10.19 25.11
CA ILE A 367 4.88 9.01 24.23
C ILE A 367 6.17 9.23 23.44
N LEU A 368 6.36 10.41 22.86
CA LEU A 368 7.56 10.76 22.10
C LEU A 368 8.81 10.78 22.97
N LYS A 369 8.68 11.31 24.20
CA LYS A 369 9.76 11.32 25.20
C LYS A 369 10.21 9.91 25.59
N GLU A 370 9.26 8.99 25.77
CA GLU A 370 9.59 7.60 26.10
C GLU A 370 10.15 6.85 24.90
N ALA A 371 9.63 7.11 23.70
CA ALA A 371 10.16 6.54 22.45
C ALA A 371 11.60 6.98 22.16
N SER A 372 11.96 8.23 22.48
CA SER A 372 13.28 8.79 22.15
C SER A 372 14.44 8.08 22.87
N ARG A 373 14.16 7.22 23.85
CA ARG A 373 15.16 6.38 24.51
C ARG A 373 15.81 5.36 23.59
N TYR A 374 15.14 5.01 22.49
CA TYR A 374 15.64 4.06 21.49
C TYR A 374 16.30 4.75 20.29
N LEU A 375 16.31 6.08 20.24
CA LEU A 375 16.97 6.82 19.18
C LEU A 375 18.48 6.84 19.39
N PRO A 376 19.28 6.75 18.31
CA PRO A 376 20.71 6.97 18.41
C PRO A 376 21.00 8.43 18.76
N ALA A 377 22.15 8.70 19.37
CA ALA A 377 22.53 10.04 19.82
C ALA A 377 22.60 11.10 18.68
N THR A 378 22.73 10.64 17.43
CA THR A 378 22.77 11.48 16.23
C THR A 378 21.38 11.88 15.72
N SER A 379 20.31 11.26 16.22
CA SER A 379 18.95 11.50 15.72
C SER A 379 18.25 12.64 16.45
N HIS A 380 17.30 13.27 15.76
CA HIS A 380 16.50 14.36 16.32
C HIS A 380 15.20 13.83 16.93
N VAL A 381 14.93 14.21 18.17
CA VAL A 381 13.69 13.86 18.85
C VAL A 381 12.51 14.58 18.19
N PRO A 382 11.43 13.89 17.80
CA PRO A 382 10.27 14.52 17.20
C PRO A 382 9.61 15.51 18.15
N VAL A 383 9.19 16.67 17.61
CA VAL A 383 8.57 17.73 18.40
C VAL A 383 7.05 17.64 18.29
N PRO A 384 6.30 17.39 19.37
CA PRO A 384 4.84 17.30 19.27
C PRO A 384 4.23 18.62 18.79
N CYS A 385 3.20 18.53 17.93
CA CYS A 385 2.52 19.70 17.42
C CYS A 385 1.76 20.45 18.53
N LYS A 386 1.48 21.74 18.31
CA LYS A 386 0.77 22.61 19.26
C LYS A 386 -0.52 21.98 19.81
N LYS A 387 -1.33 21.38 18.93
CA LYS A 387 -2.58 20.71 19.32
C LYS A 387 -2.33 19.53 20.28
N ASN A 388 -1.28 18.74 20.09
CA ASN A 388 -0.99 17.61 20.96
C ASN A 388 -0.45 18.03 22.32
N ILE A 389 0.25 19.18 22.38
CA ILE A 389 0.69 19.80 23.64
C ILE A 389 -0.53 20.34 24.41
N GLU A 390 -1.42 21.08 23.74
CA GLU A 390 -2.60 21.66 24.37
C GLU A 390 -3.61 20.61 24.86
N ASN A 391 -3.69 19.46 24.18
CA ASN A 391 -4.59 18.36 24.54
C ASN A 391 -3.89 17.25 25.34
N GLU A 392 -2.70 17.49 25.88
CA GLU A 392 -1.99 16.50 26.70
C GLU A 392 -2.79 16.20 27.99
N PRO A 393 -3.13 14.92 28.27
CA PRO A 393 -3.87 14.57 29.47
C PRO A 393 -3.10 14.88 30.76
N GLN A 394 -3.80 15.34 31.80
CA GLN A 394 -3.23 15.53 33.13
C GLN A 394 -3.03 14.21 33.89
N SER A 395 -3.86 13.19 33.58
CA SER A 395 -3.74 11.84 34.13
C SER A 395 -2.64 11.05 33.43
N GLU A 396 -2.12 10.03 34.11
CA GLU A 396 -1.15 9.12 33.50
C GLU A 396 -1.73 8.40 32.28
N TYR A 397 -0.95 8.35 31.20
CA TYR A 397 -1.36 7.75 29.92
C TYR A 397 -0.23 6.95 29.25
N VAL A 398 0.98 6.97 29.83
CA VAL A 398 2.09 6.10 29.44
C VAL A 398 2.48 5.23 30.62
N TYR A 399 2.29 3.93 30.47
CA TYR A 399 2.55 2.93 31.49
C TYR A 399 3.67 2.00 31.01
N ILE A 400 4.82 2.01 31.67
CA ILE A 400 5.96 1.14 31.34
C ILE A 400 6.27 0.24 32.52
N TYR A 401 6.12 -1.07 32.32
CA TYR A 401 6.36 -2.11 33.31
C TYR A 401 7.68 -2.83 33.03
N GLN A 402 8.54 -2.92 34.06
CA GLN A 402 9.89 -3.49 33.99
C GLN A 402 10.01 -4.87 34.67
N ASP A 403 8.97 -5.25 35.41
CA ASP A 403 8.90 -6.46 36.24
C ASP A 403 8.17 -7.59 35.50
N SER A 404 8.21 -8.81 36.02
CA SER A 404 7.53 -10.01 35.49
C SER A 404 5.99 -9.92 35.52
N ARG A 405 5.44 -8.72 35.42
CA ARG A 405 4.02 -8.44 35.28
C ARG A 405 3.55 -8.94 33.92
N GLU A 406 2.54 -9.79 33.93
CA GLU A 406 1.99 -10.37 32.72
C GLU A 406 0.91 -9.47 32.13
N TRP A 407 1.14 -9.00 30.90
CA TRP A 407 0.20 -8.15 30.17
C TRP A 407 -1.19 -8.78 30.00
N SER A 408 -1.27 -10.11 29.91
CA SER A 408 -2.51 -10.86 29.75
C SER A 408 -3.44 -10.72 30.94
N ASN A 409 -2.89 -10.58 32.16
CA ASN A 409 -3.67 -10.45 33.38
C ASN A 409 -4.31 -9.05 33.48
N ASP A 410 -3.64 -8.03 32.95
CA ASP A 410 -4.13 -6.65 32.95
C ASP A 410 -5.05 -6.33 31.76
N PHE A 411 -4.96 -7.12 30.68
CA PHE A 411 -5.62 -6.85 29.40
C PHE A 411 -7.12 -6.61 29.55
N GLY A 412 -7.82 -7.45 30.32
CA GLY A 412 -9.26 -7.30 30.55
C GLY A 412 -9.64 -5.98 31.22
N GLY A 413 -8.84 -5.56 32.22
CA GLY A 413 -9.04 -4.29 32.92
C GLY A 413 -8.80 -3.09 32.00
N TYR A 414 -7.75 -3.12 31.17
CA TYR A 414 -7.49 -2.04 30.21
C TYR A 414 -8.54 -1.95 29.12
N VAL A 415 -9.03 -3.07 28.59
CA VAL A 415 -10.12 -3.07 27.60
C VAL A 415 -11.35 -2.37 28.17
N GLN A 416 -11.74 -2.70 29.41
CA GLN A 416 -12.89 -2.07 30.04
C GLN A 416 -12.65 -0.57 30.25
N TRP A 417 -11.49 -0.21 30.81
CA TRP A 417 -11.14 1.19 31.06
C TRP A 417 -11.06 2.02 29.78
N LEU A 418 -10.43 1.52 28.71
CA LEU A 418 -10.35 2.20 27.42
C LEU A 418 -11.73 2.44 26.79
N LYS A 419 -12.66 1.48 26.94
CA LYS A 419 -14.05 1.65 26.51
C LYS A 419 -14.74 2.79 27.26
N GLU A 420 -14.51 2.91 28.57
CA GLU A 420 -15.02 4.03 29.38
C GLU A 420 -14.44 5.38 28.93
N GLN A 421 -13.20 5.40 28.44
CA GLN A 421 -12.57 6.59 27.83
C GLN A 421 -13.04 6.86 26.38
N GLY A 422 -13.98 6.07 25.84
CA GLY A 422 -14.48 6.23 24.47
C GLY A 422 -13.47 5.86 23.39
N ILE A 423 -12.48 5.03 23.71
CA ILE A 423 -11.49 4.56 22.75
C ILE A 423 -12.12 3.46 21.89
N THR A 424 -11.93 3.56 20.58
CA THR A 424 -12.52 2.64 19.59
C THR A 424 -11.49 1.69 18.98
N ASP A 425 -10.20 1.97 19.15
CA ASP A 425 -9.12 1.24 18.50
C ASP A 425 -7.93 1.02 19.46
N LEU A 426 -7.63 -0.25 19.72
CA LEU A 426 -6.55 -0.74 20.56
C LEU A 426 -5.71 -1.72 19.75
N ALA A 427 -4.40 -1.54 19.70
CA ALA A 427 -3.51 -2.55 19.14
C ALA A 427 -2.62 -3.22 20.19
N VAL A 428 -2.36 -4.51 19.99
CA VAL A 428 -1.42 -5.31 20.79
C VAL A 428 -0.30 -5.76 19.87
N PHE A 429 0.91 -5.33 20.18
CA PHE A 429 2.09 -5.53 19.36
C PHE A 429 2.97 -6.64 19.92
N PHE A 430 3.28 -7.59 19.05
CA PHE A 430 4.15 -8.73 19.30
C PHE A 430 5.38 -8.67 18.39
N ARG A 431 6.43 -9.46 18.65
CA ARG A 431 7.62 -9.50 17.78
C ARG A 431 7.45 -10.49 16.63
N THR A 432 6.77 -11.62 16.82
CA THR A 432 6.54 -12.64 15.77
C THR A 432 5.06 -13.00 15.58
N ASN A 433 4.71 -13.58 14.43
CA ASN A 433 3.34 -14.06 14.18
C ASN A 433 2.93 -15.15 15.18
N ASN A 434 3.88 -15.93 15.69
CA ASN A 434 3.57 -17.00 16.64
C ASN A 434 3.21 -16.43 18.02
N GLU A 435 3.91 -15.38 18.46
CA GLU A 435 3.52 -14.63 19.65
C GLU A 435 2.15 -13.96 19.49
N VAL A 436 1.81 -13.48 18.28
CA VAL A 436 0.46 -12.98 17.98
C VAL A 436 -0.60 -14.06 18.25
N TYR A 437 -0.38 -15.28 17.76
CA TYR A 437 -1.32 -16.39 17.99
C TYR A 437 -1.37 -16.83 19.45
N HIS A 438 -0.25 -16.80 20.16
CA HIS A 438 -0.22 -17.05 21.60
C HIS A 438 -1.04 -16.00 22.36
N GLY A 439 -0.77 -14.71 22.12
CA GLY A 439 -1.52 -13.62 22.74
C GLY A 439 -3.00 -13.64 22.38
N TYR A 440 -3.34 -14.03 21.15
CA TYR A 440 -4.72 -14.26 20.73
C TYR A 440 -5.42 -15.30 21.59
N SER A 441 -4.76 -16.44 21.84
CA SER A 441 -5.32 -17.51 22.66
C SER A 441 -5.58 -17.05 24.11
N LEU A 442 -4.67 -16.25 24.68
CA LEU A 442 -4.81 -15.68 26.02
C LEU A 442 -5.98 -14.70 26.10
N ILE A 443 -6.07 -13.75 25.16
CA ILE A 443 -7.16 -12.76 25.13
C ILE A 443 -8.51 -13.47 24.95
N LYS A 444 -8.57 -14.47 24.07
CA LYS A 444 -9.81 -15.22 23.82
C LYS A 444 -10.29 -15.94 25.08
N ALA A 445 -9.38 -16.49 25.88
CA ALA A 445 -9.72 -17.17 27.14
C ALA A 445 -10.42 -16.25 28.15
N LEU A 446 -10.23 -14.93 28.06
CA LEU A 446 -10.89 -13.94 28.92
C LEU A 446 -12.38 -13.72 28.58
N ASN A 447 -12.83 -14.12 27.38
CA ASN A 447 -14.22 -14.01 26.93
C ASN A 447 -14.86 -12.62 27.16
N LEU A 448 -14.13 -11.56 26.79
CA LEU A 448 -14.54 -10.17 27.04
C LEU A 448 -15.68 -9.74 26.11
N PRO A 449 -16.78 -9.14 26.63
CA PRO A 449 -17.90 -8.72 25.81
C PRO A 449 -17.66 -7.39 25.09
N GLY A 450 -18.21 -7.27 23.88
CA GLY A 450 -18.21 -6.02 23.11
C GLY A 450 -16.83 -5.57 22.66
N ILE A 451 -15.96 -6.52 22.32
CA ILE A 451 -14.71 -6.28 21.59
C ILE A 451 -14.74 -7.08 20.29
N ARG A 452 -14.04 -6.55 19.27
CA ARG A 452 -13.77 -7.25 18.02
C ARG A 452 -12.28 -7.52 17.95
N ILE A 453 -11.89 -8.79 17.98
CA ILE A 453 -10.47 -9.15 17.90
C ILE A 453 -10.12 -9.44 16.44
N ARG A 454 -9.10 -8.76 15.92
CA ARG A 454 -8.56 -8.96 14.57
C ARG A 454 -7.09 -9.30 14.66
N ILE A 455 -6.69 -10.43 14.08
CA ILE A 455 -5.29 -10.72 13.79
C ILE A 455 -4.96 -10.09 12.44
N GLN A 456 -3.88 -9.31 12.38
CA GLN A 456 -3.50 -8.57 11.19
C GLN A 456 -2.16 -9.08 10.64
N GLY A 457 -2.15 -9.36 9.33
CA GLY A 457 -0.96 -9.74 8.60
C GLY A 457 -0.45 -11.15 8.89
N ALA A 458 -1.26 -12.05 9.45
CA ALA A 458 -0.83 -13.41 9.77
C ALA A 458 -1.45 -14.49 8.88
N SER A 459 -2.20 -14.11 7.84
CA SER A 459 -2.89 -15.05 6.98
C SER A 459 -1.88 -15.84 6.14
N VAL A 460 -2.16 -17.13 5.92
CA VAL A 460 -1.37 -18.03 5.09
C VAL A 460 -1.73 -17.88 3.60
N CYS A 461 -2.82 -17.19 3.32
CA CYS A 461 -3.37 -16.97 1.98
C CYS A 461 -3.81 -15.51 1.79
N GLU A 462 -3.98 -15.11 0.54
CA GLU A 462 -4.53 -13.80 0.20
C GLU A 462 -5.97 -13.64 0.74
N LEU A 463 -6.34 -12.43 1.14
CA LEU A 463 -7.62 -12.17 1.80
C LEU A 463 -8.82 -12.51 0.90
N TYR A 464 -8.69 -12.39 -0.43
CA TYR A 464 -9.77 -12.76 -1.36
C TYR A 464 -10.14 -14.25 -1.30
N ARG A 465 -9.27 -15.11 -0.75
CA ARG A 465 -9.50 -16.55 -0.57
C ARG A 465 -10.26 -16.88 0.71
N MET A 466 -10.38 -15.95 1.66
CA MET A 466 -11.13 -16.21 2.89
C MET A 466 -12.57 -16.58 2.57
N ARG A 467 -13.10 -17.56 3.31
CA ARG A 467 -14.38 -18.21 2.99
C ARG A 467 -15.52 -17.22 2.75
N GLU A 468 -15.62 -16.26 3.65
CA GLU A 468 -16.66 -15.24 3.66
C GLU A 468 -16.53 -14.29 2.46
N ILE A 469 -15.31 -13.83 2.16
CA ILE A 469 -15.03 -12.89 1.06
C ILE A 469 -15.20 -13.58 -0.30
N TYR A 470 -14.64 -14.79 -0.45
CA TYR A 470 -14.73 -15.53 -1.69
C TYR A 470 -16.18 -15.81 -2.08
N ALA A 471 -17.06 -16.10 -1.12
CA ALA A 471 -18.49 -16.29 -1.39
C ALA A 471 -19.15 -15.04 -1.99
N VAL A 472 -18.76 -13.84 -1.53
CA VAL A 472 -19.21 -12.57 -2.09
C VAL A 472 -18.64 -12.38 -3.51
N LEU A 473 -17.34 -12.62 -3.72
CA LEU A 473 -16.73 -12.54 -5.05
C LEU A 473 -17.41 -13.50 -6.03
N LYS A 474 -17.72 -14.72 -5.61
CA LYS A 474 -18.42 -15.71 -6.43
C LYS A 474 -19.84 -15.27 -6.81
N LEU A 475 -20.55 -14.54 -5.95
CA LEU A 475 -21.84 -13.93 -6.30
C LEU A 475 -21.69 -12.88 -7.40
N LEU A 476 -20.63 -12.07 -7.32
CA LEU A 476 -20.33 -11.07 -8.34
C LEU A 476 -19.95 -11.73 -9.67
N ASP A 477 -19.07 -12.72 -9.64
CA ASP A 477 -18.65 -13.50 -10.82
C ASP A 477 -19.82 -14.26 -11.47
N SER A 478 -20.78 -14.75 -10.67
CA SER A 478 -22.00 -15.37 -11.22
C SER A 478 -22.85 -14.39 -12.05
N ASN A 479 -22.63 -13.08 -11.88
CA ASN A 479 -23.30 -12.00 -12.61
C ASN A 479 -22.31 -11.20 -13.49
N ARG A 480 -21.12 -11.73 -13.80
CA ARG A 480 -19.98 -11.00 -14.38
C ARG A 480 -20.35 -10.01 -15.49
N ASN A 481 -21.18 -10.43 -16.44
CA ASN A 481 -21.54 -9.63 -17.64
C ASN A 481 -22.66 -8.59 -17.41
N LYS A 482 -23.27 -8.55 -16.22
CA LYS A 482 -24.34 -7.61 -15.90
C LYS A 482 -23.74 -6.24 -15.63
N ARG A 483 -24.37 -5.17 -16.14
CA ARG A 483 -23.96 -3.79 -15.84
C ARG A 483 -24.31 -3.38 -14.41
N LEU A 484 -23.45 -2.57 -13.79
CA LEU A 484 -23.75 -1.92 -12.52
C LEU A 484 -24.84 -0.86 -12.75
N LYS A 485 -25.87 -0.88 -11.91
CA LYS A 485 -26.92 0.13 -11.86
C LYS A 485 -26.61 1.08 -10.72
N LEU A 486 -25.96 2.19 -11.04
CA LEU A 486 -25.51 3.20 -10.07
C LEU A 486 -26.61 4.22 -9.73
N GLU A 487 -27.53 4.48 -10.67
CA GLU A 487 -28.69 5.33 -10.45
C GLU A 487 -29.56 4.84 -9.28
N GLY A 488 -29.82 5.73 -8.31
CA GLY A 488 -30.64 5.43 -7.13
C GLY A 488 -30.08 4.34 -6.22
N ASN A 489 -28.77 4.07 -6.26
CA ASN A 489 -28.09 3.07 -5.41
C ASN A 489 -28.68 1.65 -5.50
N GLN A 490 -29.26 1.27 -6.65
CA GLN A 490 -29.94 -0.03 -6.81
C GLN A 490 -29.00 -1.22 -6.60
N THR A 491 -27.78 -1.14 -7.15
CA THR A 491 -26.78 -2.21 -7.00
C THR A 491 -26.33 -2.35 -5.56
N GLU A 492 -26.04 -1.23 -4.89
CA GLU A 492 -25.72 -1.19 -3.46
C GLU A 492 -26.81 -1.86 -2.63
N PHE A 493 -28.08 -1.45 -2.81
CA PHE A 493 -29.21 -2.01 -2.06
C PHE A 493 -29.38 -3.52 -2.27
N SER A 494 -29.29 -3.98 -3.52
CA SER A 494 -29.43 -5.40 -3.87
C SER A 494 -28.33 -6.25 -3.24
N LEU A 495 -27.07 -5.81 -3.30
CA LEU A 495 -25.94 -6.51 -2.71
C LEU A 495 -26.01 -6.48 -1.18
N LYS A 496 -26.32 -5.32 -0.59
CA LYS A 496 -26.51 -5.17 0.87
C LYS A 496 -27.54 -6.14 1.40
N LYS A 497 -28.72 -6.22 0.76
CA LYS A 497 -29.81 -7.14 1.15
C LYS A 497 -29.37 -8.61 1.08
N THR A 498 -28.66 -8.98 0.02
CA THR A 498 -28.19 -10.36 -0.19
C THR A 498 -27.17 -10.76 0.87
N ILE A 499 -26.14 -9.94 1.09
CA ILE A 499 -25.08 -10.21 2.06
C ILE A 499 -25.63 -10.18 3.50
N SER A 500 -26.54 -9.25 3.82
CA SER A 500 -27.22 -9.22 5.13
C SER A 500 -28.02 -10.51 5.39
N SER A 501 -28.67 -11.06 4.36
CA SER A 501 -29.36 -12.35 4.48
C SER A 501 -28.39 -13.50 4.74
N TRP A 502 -27.17 -13.44 4.20
CA TRP A 502 -26.15 -14.46 4.42
C TRP A 502 -25.56 -14.42 5.82
N ILE A 503 -25.32 -13.24 6.39
CA ILE A 503 -24.89 -13.09 7.79
C ILE A 503 -25.86 -13.83 8.72
N ASN A 504 -27.17 -13.71 8.49
CA ASN A 504 -28.17 -14.43 9.28
C ASN A 504 -28.24 -15.93 8.97
N LYS A 505 -28.05 -16.33 7.71
CA LYS A 505 -28.12 -17.73 7.27
C LYS A 505 -26.92 -18.57 7.72
N PHE A 506 -25.75 -17.95 7.84
CA PHE A 506 -24.49 -18.60 8.16
C PHE A 506 -23.93 -18.04 9.48
N PRO A 507 -24.52 -18.37 10.65
CA PRO A 507 -24.08 -17.85 11.95
C PRO A 507 -22.68 -18.33 12.36
N ASN A 508 -22.12 -19.30 11.63
CA ASN A 508 -20.80 -19.88 11.85
C ASN A 508 -19.72 -19.17 11.02
N TRP A 509 -20.12 -18.23 10.17
CA TRP A 509 -19.22 -17.45 9.34
C TRP A 509 -18.90 -16.13 10.03
N ASP A 510 -17.73 -15.59 9.75
CA ASP A 510 -17.34 -14.32 10.33
C ASP A 510 -18.08 -13.17 9.64
N SER A 511 -19.10 -12.64 10.31
CA SER A 511 -19.91 -11.52 9.81
C SER A 511 -19.07 -10.30 9.44
N PHE A 512 -17.91 -10.10 10.09
CA PHE A 512 -17.01 -9.00 9.78
C PHE A 512 -16.48 -9.11 8.36
N TYR A 513 -16.00 -10.27 7.93
CA TYR A 513 -15.42 -10.41 6.59
C TYR A 513 -16.48 -10.31 5.48
N MET A 514 -17.74 -10.68 5.77
CA MET A 514 -18.86 -10.42 4.85
C MET A 514 -19.14 -8.92 4.70
N ASP A 515 -19.20 -8.19 5.82
CA ASP A 515 -19.43 -6.74 5.81
C ASP A 515 -18.21 -5.98 5.25
N PHE A 516 -17.00 -6.49 5.48
CA PHE A 516 -15.78 -5.94 4.90
C PHE A 516 -15.75 -6.06 3.38
N ALA A 517 -16.13 -7.23 2.84
CA ALA A 517 -16.33 -7.38 1.40
C ALA A 517 -17.40 -6.41 0.86
N PHE A 518 -18.45 -6.14 1.65
CA PHE A 518 -19.44 -5.13 1.29
C PHE A 518 -18.89 -3.69 1.31
N VAL A 519 -18.02 -3.34 2.26
CA VAL A 519 -17.33 -2.04 2.26
C VAL A 519 -16.45 -1.86 1.02
N LEU A 520 -15.76 -2.91 0.58
CA LEU A 520 -14.98 -2.87 -0.68
C LEU A 520 -15.88 -2.69 -1.90
N ILE A 521 -17.08 -3.28 -1.88
CA ILE A 521 -18.11 -3.00 -2.90
C ILE A 521 -18.50 -1.51 -2.86
N LEU A 522 -18.75 -0.93 -1.69
CA LEU A 522 -19.12 0.49 -1.58
C LEU A 522 -18.02 1.41 -2.13
N ASP A 523 -16.75 1.15 -1.78
CA ASP A 523 -15.63 1.98 -2.26
C ASP A 523 -15.48 1.90 -3.79
N TYR A 524 -15.65 0.71 -4.37
CA TYR A 524 -15.64 0.56 -5.83
C TYR A 524 -16.86 1.22 -6.48
N LEU A 525 -18.05 1.14 -5.89
CA LEU A 525 -19.25 1.79 -6.41
C LEU A 525 -19.12 3.31 -6.38
N ASP A 526 -18.53 3.88 -5.32
CA ASP A 526 -18.23 5.30 -5.23
C ASP A 526 -17.25 5.71 -6.35
N TYR A 527 -16.19 4.93 -6.58
CA TYR A 527 -15.28 5.14 -7.72
C TYR A 527 -16.02 5.09 -9.07
N ALA A 528 -16.77 4.01 -9.32
CA ALA A 528 -17.49 3.81 -10.58
C ALA A 528 -18.56 4.88 -10.85
N SER A 529 -19.06 5.55 -9.81
CA SER A 529 -20.00 6.67 -9.95
C SER A 529 -19.36 7.95 -10.47
N THR A 530 -18.03 8.06 -10.37
CA THR A 530 -17.26 9.21 -10.85
C THR A 530 -16.55 8.94 -12.18
N ASP A 531 -16.59 7.70 -12.65
CA ASP A 531 -15.98 7.27 -13.90
C ASP A 531 -17.02 7.40 -15.04
N GLU A 532 -16.57 7.85 -16.21
CA GLU A 532 -17.43 8.02 -17.39
C GLU A 532 -17.69 6.67 -18.11
N GLU A 533 -16.89 5.64 -17.80
CA GLU A 533 -17.02 4.32 -18.39
C GLU A 533 -18.13 3.47 -17.75
N SER A 534 -18.72 2.57 -18.53
CA SER A 534 -19.73 1.65 -18.01
C SER A 534 -19.07 0.46 -17.31
N HIS A 535 -19.35 0.28 -16.02
CA HIS A 535 -18.81 -0.83 -15.23
C HIS A 535 -19.75 -2.05 -15.16
N THR A 536 -19.17 -3.24 -15.02
CA THR A 536 -19.88 -4.51 -14.83
C THR A 536 -19.63 -5.11 -13.43
N TYR A 537 -20.40 -6.14 -13.07
CA TYR A 537 -20.13 -6.93 -11.86
C TYR A 537 -18.78 -7.66 -11.93
N GLY A 538 -18.29 -7.97 -13.14
CA GLY A 538 -16.97 -8.54 -13.35
C GLY A 538 -15.85 -7.57 -13.01
N ASP A 539 -15.95 -6.33 -13.48
CA ASP A 539 -14.95 -5.29 -13.19
C ASP A 539 -14.89 -4.99 -11.69
N LEU A 540 -16.06 -4.99 -11.02
CA LEU A 540 -16.17 -4.90 -9.56
C LEU A 540 -15.47 -6.08 -8.87
N ALA A 541 -15.74 -7.32 -9.29
CA ALA A 541 -15.13 -8.51 -8.70
C ALA A 541 -13.60 -8.50 -8.86
N ASP A 542 -13.12 -8.16 -10.05
CA ASP A 542 -11.69 -8.10 -10.35
C ASP A 542 -11.00 -6.96 -9.59
N GLY A 543 -11.64 -5.79 -9.50
CA GLY A 543 -11.14 -4.67 -8.69
C GLY A 543 -10.99 -5.01 -7.21
N ILE A 544 -11.97 -5.70 -6.62
CA ILE A 544 -11.90 -6.17 -5.23
C ILE A 544 -10.81 -7.24 -5.09
N ARG A 545 -10.73 -8.23 -5.99
CA ARG A 545 -9.72 -9.30 -5.94
C ARG A 545 -8.31 -8.71 -6.00
N GLU A 546 -8.10 -7.74 -6.87
CA GLU A 546 -6.82 -7.06 -7.01
C GLU A 546 -6.45 -6.21 -5.79
N THR A 547 -7.45 -5.61 -5.13
CA THR A 547 -7.28 -4.90 -3.85
C THR A 547 -6.89 -5.85 -2.72
N LEU A 548 -7.46 -7.06 -2.70
CA LEU A 548 -7.27 -8.06 -1.66
C LEU A 548 -6.13 -9.06 -1.93
N LYS A 549 -5.40 -8.89 -3.03
CA LYS A 549 -4.32 -9.78 -3.46
C LYS A 549 -3.13 -9.76 -2.51
N GLU A 550 -2.89 -8.65 -1.84
CA GLU A 550 -1.85 -8.53 -0.81
C GLU A 550 -2.54 -8.40 0.56
N ASP A 551 -2.08 -9.17 1.57
CA ASP A 551 -2.54 -9.02 2.96
C ASP A 551 -2.00 -7.70 3.51
N ASN A 552 -2.71 -6.62 3.20
CA ASN A 552 -2.34 -5.27 3.53
C ASN A 552 -3.14 -4.79 4.75
N PRO A 553 -2.47 -4.60 5.91
CA PRO A 553 -3.04 -4.00 7.10
C PRO A 553 -3.86 -2.71 6.91
N GLN A 554 -3.46 -1.87 5.96
CA GLN A 554 -4.09 -0.59 5.70
C GLN A 554 -5.49 -0.75 5.10
N LEU A 555 -5.80 -1.88 4.46
CA LEU A 555 -7.12 -2.13 3.87
C LEU A 555 -8.23 -2.08 4.93
N TYR A 556 -7.91 -2.49 6.15
CA TYR A 556 -8.85 -2.43 7.24
C TYR A 556 -9.23 -0.99 7.64
N LYS A 557 -8.40 0.02 7.36
CA LYS A 557 -8.79 1.43 7.55
C LYS A 557 -9.96 1.83 6.67
N LEU A 558 -10.17 1.16 5.54
CA LEU A 558 -11.37 1.37 4.71
C LEU A 558 -12.64 0.95 5.47
N TYR A 559 -12.55 -0.13 6.25
CA TYR A 559 -13.58 -0.53 7.19
C TYR A 559 -13.71 0.41 8.39
N ASP A 560 -12.83 1.38 8.60
CA ASP A 560 -13.02 2.40 9.65
C ASP A 560 -13.32 3.78 9.05
N ASP A 561 -13.41 3.88 7.72
CA ASP A 561 -13.71 5.13 7.01
C ASP A 561 -15.12 5.63 7.33
N LYS A 562 -15.21 6.88 7.78
CA LYS A 562 -16.47 7.55 8.14
C LYS A 562 -17.47 7.61 6.98
N ARG A 563 -17.00 7.60 5.72
CA ARG A 563 -17.85 7.57 4.51
C ARG A 563 -18.82 6.38 4.50
N PHE A 564 -18.40 5.24 5.05
CA PHE A 564 -19.17 3.99 4.99
C PHE A 564 -19.88 3.66 6.30
N GLN A 565 -19.61 4.39 7.39
CA GLN A 565 -20.11 4.06 8.72
C GLN A 565 -21.63 3.84 8.77
N ASN A 566 -22.41 4.66 8.07
CA ASN A 566 -23.87 4.54 8.01
C ASN A 566 -24.38 3.65 6.85
N ARG A 567 -23.49 3.27 5.93
CA ARG A 567 -23.80 2.44 4.75
C ARG A 567 -23.52 0.96 4.99
N ARG A 568 -22.64 0.61 5.94
CA ARG A 568 -22.31 -0.77 6.34
C ARG A 568 -23.49 -1.60 6.80
N ILE A 569 -23.28 -2.91 6.86
CA ILE A 569 -24.25 -3.88 7.36
C ILE A 569 -24.15 -3.98 8.89
N LEU A 570 -22.93 -4.06 9.44
CA LEU A 570 -22.72 -4.09 10.88
C LEU A 570 -22.57 -2.65 11.41
N LEU A 571 -23.51 -2.23 12.26
CA LEU A 571 -23.55 -0.87 12.84
C LEU A 571 -23.02 -0.81 14.27
N ASP A 572 -22.74 -1.96 14.90
CA ASP A 572 -22.31 -2.02 16.29
C ASP A 572 -20.93 -1.38 16.48
N GLN A 573 -20.84 -0.42 17.40
CA GLN A 573 -19.58 0.17 17.85
C GLN A 573 -18.92 -0.77 18.87
N GLN A 574 -18.06 -1.66 18.39
CA GLN A 574 -17.20 -2.49 19.23
C GLN A 574 -15.81 -1.86 19.34
N LEU A 575 -15.14 -2.03 20.48
CA LEU A 575 -13.71 -1.73 20.55
C LEU A 575 -12.97 -2.71 19.64
N ASN A 576 -12.29 -2.19 18.63
CA ASN A 576 -11.44 -2.99 17.76
C ASN A 576 -10.11 -3.26 18.47
N VAL A 577 -9.80 -4.54 18.67
CA VAL A 577 -8.54 -5.02 19.23
C VAL A 577 -7.74 -5.67 18.12
N VAL A 578 -6.66 -5.02 17.69
CA VAL A 578 -5.81 -5.47 16.60
C VAL A 578 -4.55 -6.13 17.14
N LEU A 579 -4.36 -7.42 16.91
CA LEU A 579 -3.13 -8.12 17.24
C LEU A 579 -2.27 -8.22 15.99
N THR A 580 -1.01 -7.81 16.10
CA THR A 580 -0.11 -7.71 14.95
C THR A 580 1.34 -7.75 15.40
N THR A 581 2.25 -8.01 14.46
CA THR A 581 3.68 -7.83 14.73
C THR A 581 4.07 -6.36 14.63
N MET A 582 5.12 -5.97 15.36
CA MET A 582 5.68 -4.61 15.32
C MET A 582 6.18 -4.20 13.92
N HIS A 583 6.53 -5.16 13.05
CA HIS A 583 6.95 -4.86 11.68
C HIS A 583 5.77 -4.40 10.81
N LYS A 584 4.59 -4.98 11.05
CA LYS A 584 3.39 -4.79 10.21
C LYS A 584 2.56 -3.56 10.58
N VAL A 585 3.04 -2.76 11.54
CA VAL A 585 2.36 -1.53 11.98
C VAL A 585 2.93 -0.27 11.37
N LYS A 586 4.01 -0.36 10.58
CA LYS A 586 4.53 0.81 9.87
C LYS A 586 3.45 1.42 8.98
N GLY A 587 3.30 2.75 9.04
CA GLY A 587 2.20 3.50 8.42
C GLY A 587 0.82 3.41 9.12
N LEU A 588 0.66 2.61 10.17
CA LEU A 588 -0.56 2.57 11.00
C LEU A 588 -0.43 3.49 12.21
N GLU A 589 -1.55 3.77 12.85
CA GLU A 589 -1.63 4.52 14.11
C GLU A 589 -2.90 4.09 14.85
N PHE A 590 -2.81 4.03 16.18
CA PHE A 590 -3.88 3.51 17.05
C PHE A 590 -4.09 4.47 18.22
N ASP A 591 -5.32 4.57 18.70
CA ASP A 591 -5.64 5.41 19.86
C ASP A 591 -4.95 4.88 21.12
N ALA A 592 -4.92 3.56 21.30
CA ALA A 592 -4.17 2.88 22.36
C ALA A 592 -3.27 1.76 21.81
N VAL A 593 -2.10 1.58 22.41
CA VAL A 593 -1.15 0.51 22.06
C VAL A 593 -0.69 -0.22 23.32
N ILE A 594 -0.70 -1.56 23.27
CA ILE A 594 -0.02 -2.45 24.21
C ILE A 594 1.17 -3.08 23.49
N ILE A 595 2.38 -2.93 24.03
CA ILE A 595 3.60 -3.58 23.55
C ILE A 595 3.92 -4.72 24.51
N THR A 596 3.91 -5.95 24.02
CA THR A 596 4.19 -7.15 24.83
C THR A 596 5.69 -7.45 24.85
N PRO A 597 6.22 -8.08 25.92
CA PRO A 597 7.59 -8.55 25.90
C PRO A 597 7.71 -9.70 24.91
N SER A 598 8.84 -9.79 24.22
CA SER A 598 9.11 -10.90 23.34
C SER A 598 9.96 -11.98 24.01
N VAL A 599 9.71 -13.22 23.65
CA VAL A 599 10.45 -14.39 24.10
C VAL A 599 11.38 -14.94 23.03
N THR A 600 11.42 -14.31 21.85
CA THR A 600 12.23 -14.79 20.73
C THR A 600 13.69 -14.43 20.95
N SER A 601 14.57 -15.15 20.26
CA SER A 601 16.01 -14.87 20.29
C SER A 601 16.37 -13.43 19.90
N LEU A 602 17.51 -12.96 20.40
CA LEU A 602 18.18 -11.72 20.03
C LEU A 602 19.67 -11.99 19.82
N PRO A 603 20.27 -11.70 18.65
CA PRO A 603 19.60 -11.32 17.39
C PRO A 603 18.53 -12.32 16.96
N PHE A 604 17.60 -11.93 16.10
CA PHE A 604 16.49 -12.81 15.76
C PHE A 604 16.95 -13.98 14.88
N ASN A 605 16.94 -15.20 15.43
CA ASN A 605 17.22 -16.44 14.69
C ASN A 605 16.11 -17.47 14.97
N PRO A 606 15.27 -17.82 13.97
CA PRO A 606 14.18 -18.77 14.14
C PRO A 606 14.61 -20.24 14.02
N THR A 607 15.87 -20.52 13.67
CA THR A 607 16.35 -21.86 13.33
C THR A 607 17.34 -22.46 14.32
N GLU A 608 18.11 -21.63 15.01
CA GLU A 608 19.17 -22.08 15.92
C GLU A 608 19.11 -21.34 17.25
N ASP A 609 19.50 -22.04 18.31
CA ASP A 609 19.67 -21.45 19.62
C ASP A 609 20.87 -20.49 19.64
N ILE A 610 20.75 -19.43 20.43
CA ILE A 610 21.78 -18.42 20.55
C ILE A 610 22.58 -18.65 21.83
N ASP A 611 23.89 -18.79 21.68
CA ASP A 611 24.83 -18.79 22.80
C ASP A 611 25.11 -17.35 23.26
N GLU A 612 24.58 -17.00 24.45
CA GLU A 612 24.75 -15.68 25.06
C GLU A 612 26.20 -15.36 25.44
N SER A 613 27.09 -16.36 25.54
CA SER A 613 28.50 -16.16 25.90
C SER A 613 29.36 -15.65 24.74
N THR A 614 28.87 -15.77 23.50
CA THR A 614 29.61 -15.35 22.30
C THR A 614 29.57 -13.83 22.11
N PRO A 615 30.72 -13.18 21.79
CA PRO A 615 30.74 -11.75 21.47
C PRO A 615 29.80 -11.38 20.31
N LEU A 616 29.30 -10.15 20.30
CA LEU A 616 28.49 -9.64 19.19
C LEU A 616 29.36 -9.44 17.95
N SER A 617 28.94 -9.99 16.81
CA SER A 617 29.48 -9.64 15.49
C SER A 617 28.92 -8.30 15.02
N SER A 618 29.51 -7.71 13.98
CA SER A 618 28.98 -6.46 13.38
C SER A 618 27.54 -6.62 12.90
N ASN A 619 27.20 -7.78 12.33
CA ASN A 619 25.83 -8.10 11.90
C ASN A 619 24.87 -8.22 13.09
N ASP A 620 25.33 -8.75 14.23
CA ASP A 620 24.51 -8.83 15.45
C ASP A 620 24.21 -7.43 16.01
N ILE A 621 25.20 -6.52 15.94
CA ILE A 621 25.03 -5.12 16.34
C ILE A 621 23.99 -4.44 15.46
N GLU A 622 24.09 -4.58 14.15
CA GLU A 622 23.12 -4.00 13.19
C GLU A 622 21.70 -4.52 13.44
N GLN A 623 21.54 -5.83 13.71
CA GLN A 623 20.25 -6.42 14.06
C GLN A 623 19.69 -5.88 15.39
N ILE A 624 20.52 -5.71 16.42
CA ILE A 624 20.04 -5.16 17.70
C ILE A 624 19.68 -3.67 17.56
N GLU A 625 20.42 -2.90 16.76
CA GLU A 625 20.06 -1.52 16.44
C GLU A 625 18.75 -1.43 15.64
N GLU A 626 18.49 -2.38 14.73
CA GLU A 626 17.18 -2.50 14.09
C GLU A 626 16.07 -2.81 15.11
N GLU A 627 16.31 -3.65 16.10
CA GLU A 627 15.34 -3.95 17.17
C GLU A 627 15.05 -2.71 18.04
N LYS A 628 16.03 -1.83 18.26
CA LYS A 628 15.77 -0.51 18.89
C LYS A 628 14.88 0.36 18.02
N ARG A 629 15.15 0.44 16.71
CA ARG A 629 14.28 1.16 15.75
C ARG A 629 12.89 0.56 15.70
N LEU A 630 12.75 -0.75 15.80
CA LEU A 630 11.46 -1.45 15.88
C LEU A 630 10.66 -1.04 17.12
N LEU A 631 11.31 -0.96 18.30
CA LEU A 631 10.68 -0.46 19.52
C LEU A 631 10.31 1.02 19.38
N TYR A 632 11.18 1.86 18.82
CA TYR A 632 10.85 3.25 18.52
C TYR A 632 9.62 3.39 17.61
N VAL A 633 9.55 2.60 16.53
CA VAL A 633 8.39 2.53 15.63
C VAL A 633 7.14 2.13 16.41
N ALA A 634 7.23 1.07 17.23
CA ALA A 634 6.13 0.54 18.02
C ALA A 634 5.56 1.59 18.99
N TYR A 635 6.41 2.30 19.75
CA TYR A 635 5.96 3.36 20.67
C TYR A 635 5.26 4.49 19.91
N THR A 636 5.82 4.91 18.79
CA THR A 636 5.31 6.03 17.97
C THR A 636 4.07 5.68 17.13
N ARG A 637 3.50 4.47 17.28
CA ARG A 637 2.17 4.16 16.73
C ARG A 637 1.02 4.57 17.64
N ALA A 638 1.28 4.78 18.93
CA ALA A 638 0.28 5.22 19.89
C ALA A 638 -0.04 6.71 19.72
N ARG A 639 -1.33 7.07 19.66
CA ARG A 639 -1.78 8.46 19.65
C ARG A 639 -1.99 8.99 21.07
N LYS A 640 -2.76 8.25 21.88
CA LYS A 640 -3.25 8.71 23.19
C LYS A 640 -2.72 7.89 24.35
N TYR A 641 -2.80 6.56 24.28
CA TYR A 641 -2.43 5.67 25.39
C TYR A 641 -1.37 4.67 24.98
N LEU A 642 -0.36 4.48 25.83
CA LEU A 642 0.74 3.54 25.61
C LEU A 642 0.96 2.68 26.86
N PHE A 643 0.89 1.36 26.69
CA PHE A 643 1.19 0.37 27.71
C PHE A 643 2.35 -0.49 27.20
N VAL A 644 3.45 -0.55 27.94
CA VAL A 644 4.64 -1.31 27.56
C VAL A 644 4.99 -2.28 28.66
N TYR A 645 5.19 -3.53 28.28
CA TYR A 645 5.67 -4.58 29.15
C TYR A 645 7.05 -5.02 28.66
N LYS A 646 8.06 -4.90 29.52
CA LYS A 646 9.45 -5.24 29.19
C LYS A 646 9.85 -6.53 29.89
N GLY A 647 10.35 -7.49 29.12
CA GLY A 647 10.93 -8.72 29.60
C GLY A 647 12.45 -8.68 29.61
N ASN A 648 13.06 -9.85 29.81
CA ASN A 648 14.53 -9.99 29.75
C ASN A 648 15.08 -9.69 28.36
N ARG A 649 14.32 -9.99 27.31
CA ARG A 649 14.70 -9.69 25.92
C ARG A 649 14.77 -8.20 25.66
N GLU A 650 13.77 -7.42 26.06
CA GLU A 650 13.79 -5.95 25.86
C GLU A 650 14.93 -5.30 26.64
N LYS A 651 15.27 -5.82 27.82
CA LYS A 651 16.47 -5.42 28.57
C LYS A 651 17.74 -5.78 27.79
N ALA A 652 17.80 -6.91 27.10
CA ALA A 652 18.93 -7.28 26.26
C ALA A 652 19.09 -6.33 25.06
N VAL A 653 17.99 -5.89 24.43
CA VAL A 653 17.99 -4.87 23.37
C VAL A 653 18.58 -3.55 23.89
N GLU A 654 18.11 -3.08 25.05
CA GLU A 654 18.58 -1.82 25.66
C GLU A 654 20.07 -1.86 26.03
N ASN A 655 20.59 -3.03 26.40
CA ASN A 655 21.97 -3.20 26.86
C ASN A 655 22.94 -3.76 25.79
N MET A 656 22.50 -3.89 24.53
CA MET A 656 23.29 -4.50 23.45
C MET A 656 23.84 -5.88 23.83
N ARG A 657 22.93 -6.82 24.13
CA ARG A 657 23.27 -8.20 24.51
C ARG A 657 22.49 -9.22 23.68
N ARG A 658 23.03 -10.44 23.60
CA ARG A 658 22.30 -11.60 23.09
C ARG A 658 21.21 -12.04 24.07
N PHE A 659 20.19 -12.73 23.58
CA PHE A 659 19.13 -13.37 24.35
C PHE A 659 18.73 -14.69 23.68
N THR A 660 18.69 -15.79 24.42
CA THR A 660 18.24 -17.09 23.90
C THR A 660 16.71 -17.17 23.87
N SER A 661 16.15 -17.76 22.82
CA SER A 661 14.69 -17.94 22.68
C SER A 661 14.12 -18.79 23.82
N LEU A 662 12.93 -18.42 24.29
CA LEU A 662 12.14 -19.19 25.27
C LEU A 662 10.83 -19.72 24.67
N GLU A 663 10.63 -19.60 23.36
CA GLU A 663 9.37 -19.97 22.69
C GLU A 663 9.01 -21.46 22.82
N ASP A 664 10.00 -22.35 22.91
CA ASP A 664 9.76 -23.79 23.04
C ASP A 664 9.08 -24.15 24.37
N GLN A 665 9.10 -23.26 25.37
CA GLN A 665 8.38 -23.43 26.63
C GLN A 665 6.85 -23.35 26.46
N TRP A 666 6.34 -22.82 25.34
CA TRP A 666 4.90 -22.68 25.10
C TRP A 666 4.25 -23.92 24.47
N GLY A 667 5.03 -24.87 23.95
CA GLY A 667 4.57 -26.12 23.34
C GLY A 667 4.97 -26.29 21.88
N ILE A 668 4.47 -27.36 21.25
CA ILE A 668 4.78 -27.71 19.85
C ILE A 668 3.99 -26.80 18.89
N ARG A 669 4.65 -26.23 17.88
CA ARG A 669 4.02 -25.36 16.89
C ARG A 669 4.53 -25.62 15.48
N GLU A 670 3.92 -24.95 14.51
CA GLU A 670 4.56 -24.82 13.21
C GLU A 670 5.76 -23.87 13.27
N ARG A 671 6.94 -24.34 12.81
CA ARG A 671 8.13 -23.50 12.72
C ARG A 671 8.13 -22.65 11.45
N LYS A 672 7.61 -23.20 10.35
CA LYS A 672 7.44 -22.50 9.08
C LYS A 672 5.96 -22.45 8.76
N VAL A 673 5.42 -21.25 8.53
CA VAL A 673 4.01 -21.07 8.18
C VAL A 673 3.88 -21.16 6.66
N GLY A 674 3.03 -22.06 6.16
CA GLY A 674 2.83 -22.26 4.73
C GLY A 674 1.69 -23.22 4.43
N LEU A 675 1.09 -23.11 3.24
CA LEU A 675 0.07 -24.05 2.77
C LEU A 675 0.62 -25.46 2.56
N ASP A 676 1.93 -25.59 2.32
CA ASP A 676 2.60 -26.86 2.13
C ASP A 676 2.69 -27.70 3.41
N ASN A 677 2.33 -27.14 4.57
CA ASN A 677 2.09 -27.88 5.81
C ASN A 677 0.78 -28.68 5.81
N TYR A 678 -0.10 -28.46 4.83
CA TYR A 678 -1.40 -29.13 4.74
C TYR A 678 -1.45 -30.08 3.53
N ASN A 679 -2.06 -31.24 3.72
CA ASN A 679 -2.38 -32.14 2.62
C ASN A 679 -3.68 -31.66 1.92
N ILE A 680 -3.54 -30.68 1.03
CA ILE A 680 -4.67 -30.06 0.31
C ILE A 680 -5.49 -31.12 -0.47
N GLY A 681 -4.81 -32.08 -1.10
CA GLY A 681 -5.44 -33.16 -1.87
C GLY A 681 -6.38 -34.05 -1.05
N PHE A 682 -6.21 -34.11 0.27
CA PHE A 682 -7.09 -34.88 1.16
C PHE A 682 -8.54 -34.39 1.08
N ASN A 683 -8.76 -33.07 1.14
CA ASN A 683 -10.10 -32.47 1.06
C ASN A 683 -10.65 -32.44 -0.38
N ALA A 684 -9.80 -32.58 -1.40
CA ALA A 684 -10.23 -32.70 -2.81
C ALA A 684 -10.60 -34.13 -3.24
N GLY A 685 -10.01 -35.13 -2.60
CA GLY A 685 -10.26 -36.54 -2.86
C GLY A 685 -11.02 -37.21 -1.72
N TYR A 686 -10.27 -37.92 -0.87
CA TYR A 686 -10.80 -38.84 0.14
C TYR A 686 -11.81 -38.22 1.12
N ASN A 687 -11.64 -36.95 1.49
CA ASN A 687 -12.50 -36.25 2.44
C ASN A 687 -13.39 -35.20 1.76
N PHE A 688 -13.72 -35.35 0.48
CA PHE A 688 -14.53 -34.35 -0.21
C PHE A 688 -15.88 -34.10 0.48
N ASN A 689 -16.52 -35.16 0.99
CA ASN A 689 -17.76 -35.06 1.77
C ASN A 689 -17.60 -34.20 3.05
N GLY A 690 -16.39 -34.12 3.62
CA GLY A 690 -16.06 -33.26 4.76
C GLY A 690 -16.15 -31.77 4.47
N ASN A 691 -16.05 -31.34 3.20
CA ASN A 691 -16.16 -29.92 2.82
C ASN A 691 -17.48 -29.28 3.25
N LYS A 692 -18.58 -30.04 3.26
CA LYS A 692 -19.87 -29.55 3.74
C LYS A 692 -19.81 -29.27 5.25
N ALA A 693 -19.20 -30.15 6.04
CA ALA A 693 -19.02 -29.91 7.46
C ALA A 693 -18.13 -28.68 7.70
N ILE A 694 -17.06 -28.51 6.92
CA ILE A 694 -16.19 -27.32 7.01
C ILE A 694 -16.96 -26.04 6.67
N ALA A 695 -17.76 -26.05 5.61
CA ALA A 695 -18.54 -24.88 5.18
C ALA A 695 -19.55 -24.45 6.25
N TYR A 696 -20.24 -25.39 6.88
CA TYR A 696 -21.39 -25.06 7.75
C TYR A 696 -21.08 -25.10 9.24
N ASN A 697 -20.09 -25.88 9.70
CA ASN A 697 -19.89 -26.16 11.13
C ASN A 697 -18.60 -25.57 11.71
N VAL A 698 -17.59 -25.31 10.88
CA VAL A 698 -16.30 -24.80 11.35
C VAL A 698 -16.37 -23.29 11.48
N ARG A 699 -16.17 -22.76 12.68
CA ARG A 699 -16.05 -21.34 12.93
C ARG A 699 -14.59 -20.95 13.12
N LYS A 700 -14.26 -19.72 12.72
CA LYS A 700 -13.02 -19.09 13.14
C LYS A 700 -12.94 -19.15 14.66
N ASN A 701 -11.78 -19.51 15.16
CA ASN A 701 -11.42 -19.70 16.56
C ASN A 701 -11.92 -20.97 17.22
N ASP A 702 -12.68 -21.84 16.56
CA ASP A 702 -13.08 -23.09 17.20
C ASP A 702 -11.83 -23.92 17.56
N PRO A 703 -11.83 -24.59 18.73
CA PRO A 703 -10.72 -25.45 19.12
C PRO A 703 -10.59 -26.64 18.14
N VAL A 704 -9.35 -27.06 17.90
CA VAL A 704 -9.04 -28.24 17.10
C VAL A 704 -7.97 -29.09 17.78
N GLU A 705 -8.03 -30.38 17.50
CA GLU A 705 -7.06 -31.37 17.95
C GLU A 705 -6.29 -31.90 16.74
N ILE A 706 -5.04 -32.30 16.96
CA ILE A 706 -4.25 -33.00 15.94
C ILE A 706 -4.03 -34.41 16.44
N ARG A 707 -4.50 -35.40 15.68
CA ARG A 707 -4.41 -36.81 16.07
C ARG A 707 -3.61 -37.60 15.05
N ARG A 708 -2.61 -38.34 15.54
CA ARG A 708 -1.84 -39.30 14.76
C ARG A 708 -2.68 -40.56 14.54
N TYR A 709 -2.76 -41.02 13.30
CA TYR A 709 -3.44 -42.26 12.92
C TYR A 709 -2.50 -43.15 12.12
N ARG A 710 -2.37 -44.41 12.55
CA ARG A 710 -1.60 -45.45 11.86
C ARG A 710 -2.57 -46.45 11.23
N GLY A 711 -2.46 -46.67 9.93
CA GLY A 711 -3.30 -47.59 9.17
C GLY A 711 -2.49 -48.48 8.23
N MET A 712 -3.17 -49.41 7.58
CA MET A 712 -2.62 -50.18 6.45
C MET A 712 -3.40 -49.86 5.18
N ASN A 713 -2.69 -49.63 4.09
CA ASN A 713 -3.32 -49.46 2.79
C ASN A 713 -3.77 -50.81 2.22
N ARG A 714 -4.47 -50.80 1.08
CA ARG A 714 -4.98 -52.01 0.41
C ARG A 714 -3.88 -53.01 0.01
N ASN A 715 -2.62 -52.57 -0.05
CA ASN A 715 -1.46 -53.39 -0.39
C ASN A 715 -0.70 -53.87 0.86
N GLY A 716 -1.25 -53.69 2.06
CA GLY A 716 -0.62 -54.08 3.33
C GLY A 716 0.53 -53.18 3.78
N GLN A 717 0.76 -52.04 3.13
CA GLN A 717 1.79 -51.09 3.55
C GLN A 717 1.25 -50.20 4.66
N GLN A 718 2.03 -50.03 5.73
CA GLN A 718 1.69 -49.11 6.81
C GLN A 718 1.77 -47.66 6.33
N PHE A 719 0.82 -46.84 6.80
CA PHE A 719 0.85 -45.41 6.60
C PHE A 719 0.49 -44.68 7.90
N THR A 720 1.09 -43.51 8.09
CA THR A 720 0.81 -42.61 9.21
C THR A 720 0.24 -41.32 8.66
N THR A 721 -0.81 -40.82 9.30
CA THR A 721 -1.47 -39.54 8.98
C THR A 721 -1.65 -38.73 10.24
N TYR A 722 -1.69 -37.41 10.09
CA TYR A 722 -1.87 -36.46 11.19
C TYR A 722 -3.11 -35.63 10.88
N ASN A 723 -4.24 -36.01 11.46
CA ASN A 723 -5.56 -35.48 11.10
C ASN A 723 -5.92 -34.30 12.01
N ILE A 724 -6.44 -33.24 11.41
CA ILE A 724 -7.00 -32.07 12.11
C ILE A 724 -8.46 -32.39 12.42
N ILE A 725 -8.81 -32.45 13.69
CA ILE A 725 -10.12 -32.85 14.19
C ILE A 725 -10.82 -31.64 14.81
N HIS A 726 -12.04 -31.39 14.35
CA HIS A 726 -12.97 -30.40 14.91
C HIS A 726 -14.27 -31.09 15.28
N ASN A 727 -14.70 -31.01 16.54
CA ASN A 727 -15.92 -31.64 17.06
C ASN A 727 -16.08 -33.12 16.61
N GLY A 728 -15.00 -33.90 16.66
CA GLY A 728 -14.97 -35.32 16.28
C GLY A 728 -14.95 -35.60 14.77
N SER A 729 -14.99 -34.59 13.91
CA SER A 729 -14.91 -34.72 12.45
C SER A 729 -13.54 -34.32 11.93
N ILE A 730 -13.03 -35.04 10.91
CA ILE A 730 -11.76 -34.69 10.25
C ILE A 730 -12.03 -33.53 9.28
N VAL A 731 -11.41 -32.39 9.54
CA VAL A 731 -11.56 -31.16 8.73
C VAL A 731 -10.33 -30.84 7.89
N GLY A 732 -9.24 -31.58 8.10
CA GLY A 732 -8.02 -31.47 7.31
C GLY A 732 -6.98 -32.50 7.75
N GLN A 733 -5.84 -32.48 7.08
CA GLN A 733 -4.71 -33.36 7.37
C GLN A 733 -3.42 -32.59 7.17
N LEU A 734 -2.46 -32.73 8.09
CA LEU A 734 -1.13 -32.17 7.94
C LEU A 734 -0.32 -32.95 6.90
N SER A 735 0.53 -32.25 6.18
CA SER A 735 1.48 -32.85 5.24
C SER A 735 2.71 -33.38 5.99
N ARG A 736 3.57 -34.09 5.26
CA ARG A 736 4.89 -34.52 5.75
C ARG A 736 5.87 -33.37 5.93
N ARG A 737 5.60 -32.15 5.45
CA ARG A 737 6.47 -30.99 5.66
C ARG A 737 6.19 -30.28 6.99
N SER A 738 5.04 -30.58 7.61
CA SER A 738 4.61 -29.95 8.85
C SER A 738 5.60 -30.19 9.98
N SER A 739 6.05 -29.13 10.65
CA SER A 739 6.92 -29.25 11.82
C SER A 739 6.20 -29.96 12.96
N ILE A 740 4.89 -29.73 13.09
CA ILE A 740 4.05 -30.40 14.10
C ILE A 740 4.02 -31.91 13.85
N ALA A 741 3.79 -32.33 12.60
CA ALA A 741 3.79 -33.75 12.23
C ALA A 741 5.14 -34.42 12.54
N HIS A 742 6.26 -33.76 12.26
CA HIS A 742 7.59 -34.27 12.58
C HIS A 742 7.82 -34.44 14.09
N HIS A 743 7.42 -33.48 14.92
CA HIS A 743 7.56 -33.59 16.38
C HIS A 743 6.67 -34.72 16.92
N MET A 744 5.42 -34.83 16.46
CA MET A 744 4.55 -35.95 16.85
C MET A 744 5.12 -37.32 16.44
N GLU A 745 5.87 -37.38 15.35
CA GLU A 745 6.56 -38.59 14.92
C GLU A 745 7.76 -38.92 15.79
N ALA A 746 8.65 -37.93 15.99
CA ALA A 746 9.92 -38.07 16.71
C ALA A 746 9.71 -38.38 18.20
N ASP A 747 8.75 -37.70 18.82
CA ASP A 747 8.45 -37.80 20.25
C ASP A 747 7.34 -38.84 20.56
N ASP A 748 6.90 -39.58 19.55
CA ASP A 748 5.84 -40.59 19.61
C ASP A 748 4.50 -40.11 20.21
N ILE A 749 4.08 -38.89 19.85
CA ILE A 749 2.86 -38.25 20.37
C ILE A 749 1.64 -38.67 19.54
N GLU A 750 0.58 -39.13 20.22
CA GLU A 750 -0.68 -39.54 19.58
C GLU A 750 -1.69 -38.38 19.38
N LEU A 751 -1.70 -37.43 20.31
CA LEU A 751 -2.68 -36.34 20.36
C LEU A 751 -2.00 -35.05 20.81
N LEU A 752 -2.27 -33.96 20.09
CA LEU A 752 -1.96 -32.60 20.55
C LEU A 752 -3.25 -31.78 20.65
N THR A 753 -3.33 -31.00 21.74
CA THR A 753 -4.43 -30.05 22.00
C THR A 753 -3.87 -28.64 22.19
N GLY A 754 -4.72 -27.60 22.10
CA GLY A 754 -4.29 -26.19 22.25
C GLY A 754 -4.23 -25.40 20.94
N PHE A 755 -4.62 -26.03 19.82
CA PHE A 755 -4.80 -25.37 18.54
C PHE A 755 -6.24 -24.87 18.37
N PHE A 756 -6.41 -23.89 17.49
CA PHE A 756 -7.71 -23.38 17.06
C PHE A 756 -7.69 -23.07 15.56
N VAL A 757 -8.88 -23.00 14.96
CA VAL A 757 -9.05 -22.57 13.57
C VAL A 757 -8.67 -21.10 13.45
N SER A 758 -7.60 -20.77 12.75
CA SER A 758 -7.26 -19.36 12.49
C SER A 758 -8.17 -18.80 11.40
N ASP A 759 -8.32 -19.53 10.29
CA ASP A 759 -9.01 -19.09 9.08
C ASP A 759 -9.48 -20.30 8.26
N VAL A 760 -10.46 -20.07 7.40
CA VAL A 760 -10.95 -21.07 6.43
C VAL A 760 -10.85 -20.46 5.03
N PHE A 761 -10.08 -21.10 4.15
CA PHE A 761 -9.78 -20.60 2.81
C PHE A 761 -10.44 -21.45 1.72
N TYR A 762 -10.78 -20.82 0.59
CA TYR A 762 -11.09 -21.50 -0.66
C TYR A 762 -9.79 -21.80 -1.41
N TRP A 763 -9.71 -23.03 -1.93
CA TRP A 763 -8.69 -23.45 -2.88
C TRP A 763 -9.38 -24.03 -4.11
N THR A 764 -9.18 -23.42 -5.28
CA THR A 764 -9.87 -23.80 -6.51
C THR A 764 -9.14 -24.91 -7.25
N TYR A 765 -9.83 -25.59 -8.16
CA TYR A 765 -9.21 -26.60 -9.02
C TYR A 765 -8.13 -25.97 -9.92
N ASP A 766 -8.40 -24.77 -10.43
CA ASP A 766 -7.45 -24.00 -11.24
C ASP A 766 -6.19 -23.65 -10.43
N ASP A 767 -6.32 -23.34 -9.14
CA ASP A 767 -5.15 -23.13 -8.27
C ASP A 767 -4.27 -24.38 -8.18
N THR A 768 -4.86 -25.58 -8.09
CA THR A 768 -4.10 -26.83 -8.12
C THR A 768 -3.43 -27.05 -9.47
N LEU A 769 -4.09 -26.73 -10.59
CA LEU A 769 -3.48 -26.83 -11.92
C LEU A 769 -2.28 -25.89 -12.08
N VAL A 770 -2.41 -24.65 -11.59
CA VAL A 770 -1.31 -23.67 -11.59
C VAL A 770 -0.16 -24.15 -10.71
N ALA A 771 -0.45 -24.68 -9.52
CA ALA A 771 0.57 -25.20 -8.61
C ALA A 771 1.31 -26.42 -9.19
N ASP A 772 0.60 -27.35 -9.84
CA ASP A 772 1.20 -28.50 -10.53
C ASP A 772 2.15 -28.06 -11.65
N LYS A 773 1.71 -27.07 -12.45
CA LYS A 773 2.52 -26.50 -13.52
C LYS A 773 3.78 -25.82 -12.98
N HIS A 774 3.64 -25.03 -11.92
CA HIS A 774 4.78 -24.35 -11.29
C HIS A 774 5.81 -25.35 -10.75
N ALA A 775 5.35 -26.38 -10.05
CA ALA A 775 6.22 -27.42 -9.53
C ALA A 775 6.92 -28.22 -10.65
N GLU A 776 6.26 -28.43 -11.78
CA GLU A 776 6.87 -29.05 -12.97
C GLU A 776 7.96 -28.15 -13.57
N GLU A 777 7.72 -26.84 -13.66
CA GLU A 777 8.70 -25.86 -14.14
C GLU A 777 9.92 -25.79 -13.21
N GLU A 778 9.74 -25.84 -11.88
CA GLU A 778 10.83 -25.78 -10.90
C GLU A 778 11.63 -27.09 -10.79
N THR A 779 10.95 -28.24 -10.77
CA THR A 779 11.56 -29.52 -10.39
C THR A 779 11.75 -30.48 -11.56
N GLY A 780 11.21 -30.14 -12.74
CA GLY A 780 11.14 -31.04 -13.90
C GLY A 780 10.20 -32.23 -13.71
N ARG A 781 9.41 -32.25 -12.63
CA ARG A 781 8.41 -33.28 -12.33
C ARG A 781 7.08 -32.66 -11.96
N ASN A 782 6.05 -33.04 -12.68
CA ASN A 782 4.67 -32.71 -12.31
C ASN A 782 4.23 -33.56 -11.10
N PRO A 783 3.90 -32.94 -9.96
CA PRO A 783 3.41 -33.70 -8.80
C PRO A 783 1.98 -34.24 -9.01
N ASN A 784 1.27 -33.73 -10.01
CA ASN A 784 -0.03 -34.18 -10.50
C ASN A 784 -1.10 -34.20 -9.40
N TYR A 785 -1.10 -33.20 -8.52
CA TYR A 785 -2.08 -33.08 -7.44
C TYR A 785 -3.50 -32.91 -7.99
N ALA A 786 -3.67 -32.28 -9.16
CA ALA A 786 -4.95 -32.10 -9.82
C ALA A 786 -5.63 -33.44 -10.13
N SER A 787 -4.85 -34.48 -10.50
CA SER A 787 -5.40 -35.82 -10.72
C SER A 787 -6.00 -36.48 -9.48
N GLY A 788 -5.61 -36.01 -8.29
CA GLY A 788 -6.15 -36.48 -7.01
C GLY A 788 -7.53 -35.92 -6.65
N TRP A 789 -8.05 -34.96 -7.42
CA TRP A 789 -9.38 -34.40 -7.19
C TRP A 789 -10.48 -35.38 -7.63
N SER A 790 -11.43 -35.63 -6.73
CA SER A 790 -12.64 -36.41 -7.06
C SER A 790 -13.50 -35.70 -8.11
N GLN A 791 -14.34 -36.45 -8.84
CA GLN A 791 -15.25 -35.88 -9.84
C GLN A 791 -16.20 -34.83 -9.24
N ASP A 792 -16.68 -35.07 -8.02
CA ASP A 792 -17.56 -34.12 -7.32
C ASP A 792 -16.80 -32.85 -6.93
N ALA A 793 -15.52 -32.95 -6.53
CA ALA A 793 -14.68 -31.80 -6.25
C ALA A 793 -14.40 -30.95 -7.49
N GLN A 794 -14.09 -31.60 -8.62
CA GLN A 794 -13.90 -30.92 -9.90
C GLN A 794 -15.18 -30.20 -10.34
N LYS A 795 -16.35 -30.84 -10.17
CA LYS A 795 -17.65 -30.24 -10.49
C LYS A 795 -17.98 -29.05 -9.59
N GLN A 796 -17.61 -29.11 -8.30
CA GLN A 796 -17.76 -27.98 -7.38
C GLN A 796 -16.77 -26.84 -7.73
N GLY A 797 -15.58 -27.19 -8.23
CA GLY A 797 -14.53 -26.27 -8.68
C GLY A 797 -13.64 -25.73 -7.56
N TYR A 798 -13.91 -26.08 -6.29
CA TYR A 798 -13.15 -25.61 -5.13
C TYR A 798 -13.33 -26.53 -3.92
N ILE A 799 -12.40 -26.43 -2.97
CA ILE A 799 -12.43 -27.04 -1.64
C ILE A 799 -12.13 -26.03 -0.53
N PHE A 800 -12.37 -26.44 0.72
CA PHE A 800 -12.00 -25.68 1.91
C PHE A 800 -10.71 -26.19 2.54
N ILE A 801 -9.84 -25.26 2.91
CA ILE A 801 -8.65 -25.51 3.73
C ILE A 801 -8.90 -24.88 5.10
N VAL A 802 -8.80 -25.67 6.16
CA VAL A 802 -8.87 -25.20 7.55
C VAL A 802 -7.45 -24.94 8.04
N ASN A 803 -7.10 -23.66 8.18
CA ASN A 803 -5.82 -23.26 8.74
C ASN A 803 -5.90 -23.22 10.25
N ILE A 804 -4.85 -23.70 10.91
CA ILE A 804 -4.77 -23.80 12.36
C ILE A 804 -3.64 -22.95 12.92
N ALA A 805 -3.83 -22.45 14.13
CA ALA A 805 -2.82 -21.73 14.88
C ALA A 805 -2.87 -22.11 16.37
N GLY A 806 -1.81 -21.79 17.11
CA GLY A 806 -1.69 -22.11 18.53
C GLY A 806 -0.46 -22.97 18.82
N TYR A 807 -0.42 -23.49 20.05
CA TYR A 807 0.66 -24.32 20.56
C TYR A 807 0.09 -25.62 21.12
N GLY A 808 0.61 -26.74 20.61
CA GLY A 808 0.29 -28.09 21.01
C GLY A 808 0.90 -28.42 22.37
N LYS A 809 0.06 -28.83 23.30
CA LYS A 809 0.44 -29.35 24.61
C LYS A 809 0.32 -30.86 24.68
#